data_AF-A0A8C7FJB8-F1
#
_entry.id   AF-A0A8C7FJB8-F1
#
_cell.length_a   1.000
_cell.length_b   1.000
_cell.length_c   1.000
_cell.angle_alpha   90.00
_cell.angle_beta   90.00
_cell.angle_gamma   90.00
#
_symmetry.space_group_name_H-M   'P 1'
#
loop_
_entity.id
_entity.type
_entity.pdbx_description
1 polymer ?
#
loop_
_entity_poly.entity_id
_entity_poly.type
_entity_poly.pdbx_seq_one_letter_code
_entity_poly.pdbx_strand_id
1 'polypeptide(L)'
;MSSKGGGSTALTLRNYRLASDTDKPKVTGLVNEKLLSDYLHHVFPASHLPRPPLASLSLRKPLGFQDLGAHLERLLTEGEPTEDTRDQPVDGCLGPLTVVLDHTSGFEGLLFVDDDLLGVIGHSNFSSIRATTCVYRGKWAYEVLISSQGLMQIGWCTLNCRFNQEEGVGDTPDSYAYDGNRVRKWNVTTTNYGKSWAAGDIVSCLIDLDEGTITFCLNGQSLGTAFSNIKMGPGVAYFPAISLSFKESVAFNFGSRPLRYPVEGYLPLQNPPTADLLRAHKLLGYIKTVLSTTLDTQEEKVLEKDSACWSLHGEPTTLVTLAHIFNYFAPLMCKVYLVEDVLMNFLLGILEGGGSVDEHPLIQQLLDLFWLLMEDYEVNECLKQLMMSLLRAYRFSPIIPDLGFQIHYLRLTTAILRHEKSRKYLLSNVLYPFIVVFFYIKTPLRVKEAGLEELIPTTWWPTRFDKEGKESKDESAEERLRRRAYERGCQRLKKRIEVVEELQVQILKLMLNNKDKGTGEASRYIFLNKFRKFLQENASNRGHPTALCPPEYMVCFLHRLITAVRSYWDEGKMRNPGCVSSDEAYVPPQLFYNGKVDYFDLQRLGGLLSHLKKTLKDDLASKANILMDPAEIQATSMDDLDEEEESGSAQRPFGAVAMGGALARPSWLSSPTLGRANRFLSTAAVSLMTPRRPLAPPEKVKVRTLAVEQRTEEDIEGSHGNDGLLLGRPLEEPDHPITEKSLLEILDGIVMMYNLSVHQQLGKMVVVSDDVHEYAVALKDTEEKITCYLCYTLSCPCKYPPDTLTQLAAILAKHFADPRIVGTDIKDSLMQALASYVCYPQSLRAVERIPEEQRVSMMRNLLAPYEQRPWAQTNWILVRLWRGCGFGYRYTRLPHLLKTKPEDTNLPSLQKPCPSLLLQRHMAELLSLDKDMAASFLNSVLNQLNWAFSEFIGMIQEIQQAAERPERNFVDTRQLKVCATCFDLSVSLLRVLEMTVTLVPQIFLDWTRPSAELLLRRLAQLLNQVLNRVTAERNLFDRVVNLRLPGLESVDHYPILVAVTGILVRILVDCERQGVSRAASVLLSDPCFQLHSIQHLLGEGETSPAAAVLPQTPAVHPGDPAAAPAERKHFSLHACEYISLEEEQKVEQMLAFLTIESKQAAASTAPTSEEDLCPICYAHSISAVFKPCSHKSCKACINQHLMNNKDCFFCKATITGVEDYSKKPTAS
;
A
#
# COMPACT_ATOMS: atom_id res chain seq x y z
N MET A 1 -23.22 -33.05 24.39
CA MET A 1 -23.35 -33.29 25.84
C MET A 1 -22.16 -32.67 26.57
N SER A 2 -22.39 -32.26 27.82
CA SER A 2 -21.55 -31.40 28.66
C SER A 2 -20.11 -31.90 28.88
N SER A 3 -19.17 -30.96 28.82
CA SER A 3 -17.74 -31.11 29.10
C SER A 3 -17.44 -31.18 30.60
N LYS A 4 -16.76 -32.25 31.03
CA LYS A 4 -15.84 -32.21 32.18
C LYS A 4 -14.67 -33.15 31.95
N GLY A 5 -13.46 -32.60 32.09
CA GLY A 5 -12.31 -33.25 32.73
C GLY A 5 -11.47 -34.16 31.83
N GLY A 6 -10.18 -33.83 31.73
CA GLY A 6 -9.19 -34.57 30.96
C GLY A 6 -9.07 -36.04 31.38
N GLY A 7 -9.03 -36.88 30.36
CA GLY A 7 -8.72 -38.29 30.40
C GLY A 7 -8.65 -38.74 28.95
N SER A 8 -7.50 -39.29 28.55
CA SER A 8 -7.27 -39.89 27.23
C SER A 8 -8.35 -40.95 26.93
N THR A 9 -9.45 -40.56 26.30
CA THR A 9 -10.41 -41.48 25.71
C THR A 9 -9.88 -41.85 24.33
N ALA A 10 -9.13 -42.96 24.27
CA ALA A 10 -8.85 -43.64 23.01
C ALA A 10 -10.20 -44.01 22.39
N LEU A 11 -10.58 -43.31 21.32
CA LEU A 11 -11.70 -43.69 20.48
C LEU A 11 -11.42 -45.11 19.97
N THR A 12 -12.36 -46.02 20.18
CA THR A 12 -12.23 -47.42 19.74
C THR A 12 -12.19 -47.46 18.21
N LEU A 13 -11.00 -47.68 17.62
CA LEU A 13 -10.83 -47.95 16.20
C LEU A 13 -11.70 -49.13 15.75
N ARG A 14 -12.18 -49.12 14.49
CA ARG A 14 -12.72 -50.32 13.84
C ARG A 14 -11.64 -51.40 13.76
N ASN A 15 -11.62 -52.28 14.77
CA ASN A 15 -10.80 -53.49 14.73
C ASN A 15 -11.37 -54.44 13.67
N TYR A 16 -10.69 -54.55 12.52
CA TYR A 16 -10.95 -55.59 11.51
C TYR A 16 -10.44 -56.96 12.00
N ARG A 17 -10.87 -57.42 13.18
CA ARG A 17 -10.61 -58.79 13.64
C ARG A 17 -11.66 -59.70 13.03
N LEU A 18 -11.22 -60.67 12.22
CA LEU A 18 -12.07 -61.77 11.76
C LEU A 18 -12.60 -62.53 12.99
N ALA A 19 -13.92 -62.64 13.13
CA ALA A 19 -14.55 -63.38 14.21
C ALA A 19 -14.19 -64.87 14.11
N SER A 20 -13.75 -65.45 15.23
CA SER A 20 -13.32 -66.84 15.35
C SER A 20 -14.49 -67.82 15.52
N ASP A 21 -15.50 -67.74 14.65
CA ASP A 21 -16.54 -68.78 14.63
C ASP A 21 -16.10 -69.90 13.70
N THR A 22 -15.45 -70.88 14.31
CA THR A 22 -15.20 -72.21 13.74
C THR A 22 -16.54 -72.92 13.55
N ASP A 23 -17.24 -72.67 12.44
CA ASP A 23 -18.13 -73.67 11.84
C ASP A 23 -18.51 -73.29 10.39
N LYS A 24 -18.00 -74.13 9.46
CA LYS A 24 -18.30 -74.24 8.00
C LYS A 24 -17.58 -73.27 7.04
N PRO A 25 -16.63 -73.75 6.20
CA PRO A 25 -15.95 -72.94 5.19
C PRO A 25 -16.68 -73.05 3.85
N LYS A 26 -17.77 -72.31 3.67
CA LYS A 26 -18.28 -72.01 2.33
C LYS A 26 -18.83 -70.59 2.35
N VAL A 27 -18.03 -69.68 1.79
CA VAL A 27 -18.31 -68.28 1.40
C VAL A 27 -17.32 -67.34 2.10
N THR A 28 -16.17 -67.14 1.47
CA THR A 28 -15.45 -65.85 1.41
C THR A 28 -14.45 -66.01 0.27
N GLY A 29 -14.35 -65.06 -0.66
CA GLY A 29 -13.45 -65.11 -1.82
C GLY A 29 -11.96 -64.96 -1.46
N LEU A 30 -11.53 -65.55 -0.34
CA LEU A 30 -10.15 -65.62 0.08
C LEU A 30 -9.43 -66.74 -0.69
N VAL A 31 -8.21 -66.45 -1.12
CA VAL A 31 -7.36 -67.43 -1.81
C VAL A 31 -6.94 -68.55 -0.85
N ASN A 32 -6.48 -69.69 -1.38
CA ASN A 32 -6.02 -70.80 -0.55
C ASN A 32 -4.86 -70.37 0.39
N GLU A 33 -4.67 -71.08 1.51
CA GLU A 33 -3.70 -70.69 2.55
C GLU A 33 -2.26 -70.55 2.04
N LYS A 34 -1.88 -71.37 1.05
CA LYS A 34 -0.53 -71.35 0.47
C LYS A 34 -0.30 -70.08 -0.37
N LEU A 35 -1.21 -69.80 -1.30
CA LEU A 35 -1.19 -68.59 -2.13
C LEU A 35 -1.33 -67.33 -1.27
N LEU A 36 -2.14 -67.36 -0.20
CA LEU A 36 -2.24 -66.28 0.77
C LEU A 36 -0.90 -66.02 1.46
N SER A 37 -0.26 -67.07 1.97
CA SER A 37 1.04 -66.95 2.64
C SER A 37 2.12 -66.44 1.68
N ASP A 38 2.18 -66.96 0.44
CA ASP A 38 3.13 -66.51 -0.58
C ASP A 38 2.91 -65.04 -0.96
N TYR A 39 1.66 -64.62 -1.08
CA TYR A 39 1.28 -63.22 -1.31
C TYR A 39 1.68 -62.30 -0.16
N LEU A 40 1.37 -62.65 1.08
CA LEU A 40 1.71 -61.82 2.24
C LEU A 40 3.22 -61.71 2.44
N HIS A 41 3.99 -62.78 2.19
CA HIS A 41 5.47 -62.73 2.21
C HIS A 41 6.06 -61.94 1.04
N HIS A 42 5.35 -61.83 -0.09
CA HIS A 42 5.74 -60.96 -1.21
C HIS A 42 5.50 -59.48 -0.89
N VAL A 43 4.35 -59.15 -0.30
CA VAL A 43 4.00 -57.78 0.11
C VAL A 43 4.84 -57.31 1.30
N PHE A 44 5.11 -58.19 2.26
CA PHE A 44 5.85 -57.89 3.50
C PHE A 44 7.15 -58.72 3.58
N PRO A 45 8.18 -58.38 2.78
CA PRO A 45 9.43 -59.13 2.77
C PRO A 45 10.20 -58.97 4.10
N ALA A 46 10.74 -60.08 4.62
CA ALA A 46 11.66 -60.06 5.76
C ALA A 46 13.01 -59.41 5.37
N SER A 47 13.59 -58.65 6.28
CA SER A 47 14.77 -57.79 6.08
C SER A 47 16.05 -58.54 5.65
N HIS A 48 16.73 -58.01 4.61
CA HIS A 48 18.11 -58.22 4.11
C HIS A 48 18.92 -59.49 4.49
N LEU A 49 18.43 -60.70 4.18
CA LEU A 49 19.33 -61.82 3.89
C LEU A 49 19.26 -62.12 2.37
N PRO A 50 20.40 -62.45 1.73
CA PRO A 50 20.40 -62.78 0.30
C PRO A 50 19.40 -63.91 0.07
N ARG A 51 18.59 -63.76 -0.98
CA ARG A 51 17.60 -64.74 -1.44
C ARG A 51 18.18 -66.15 -1.25
N PRO A 52 17.72 -66.94 -0.25
CA PRO A 52 18.29 -68.25 -0.04
C PRO A 52 17.92 -69.13 -1.25
N PRO A 53 18.71 -70.17 -1.55
CA PRO A 53 18.46 -71.02 -2.71
C PRO A 53 17.03 -71.58 -2.64
N LEU A 54 16.42 -71.83 -3.81
CA LEU A 54 15.06 -72.36 -3.98
C LEU A 54 14.72 -73.60 -3.11
N ALA A 55 15.73 -74.26 -2.53
CA ALA A 55 15.60 -75.38 -1.60
C ALA A 55 15.18 -75.02 -0.15
N SER A 56 15.16 -73.74 0.27
CA SER A 56 14.79 -73.34 1.65
C SER A 56 13.35 -72.79 1.80
N LEU A 57 12.52 -72.87 0.76
CA LEU A 57 11.13 -72.40 0.78
C LEU A 57 10.21 -73.26 1.68
N SER A 58 10.65 -74.45 2.07
CA SER A 58 9.89 -75.44 2.83
C SER A 58 9.87 -75.23 4.36
N LEU A 59 10.47 -74.14 4.87
CA LEU A 59 10.60 -73.86 6.31
C LEU A 59 10.17 -72.44 6.75
N ARG A 60 9.44 -71.70 5.91
CA ARG A 60 8.80 -70.45 6.36
C ARG A 60 7.53 -70.79 7.15
N LYS A 61 7.36 -70.16 8.32
CA LYS A 61 6.06 -70.23 9.02
C LYS A 61 4.98 -69.66 8.10
N PRO A 62 3.85 -70.36 7.91
CA PRO A 62 2.74 -69.84 7.11
C PRO A 62 2.26 -68.53 7.73
N LEU A 63 2.09 -67.50 6.91
CA LEU A 63 1.62 -66.19 7.34
C LEU A 63 0.16 -66.02 6.87
N GLY A 64 -0.74 -65.78 7.81
CA GLY A 64 -2.15 -65.49 7.54
C GLY A 64 -2.60 -64.17 8.17
N PHE A 65 -3.82 -63.74 7.89
CA PHE A 65 -4.36 -62.46 8.40
C PHE A 65 -4.42 -62.36 9.93
N GLN A 66 -4.55 -63.49 10.63
CA GLN A 66 -4.56 -63.52 12.10
C GLN A 66 -3.21 -63.13 12.71
N ASP A 67 -2.11 -63.53 12.07
CA ASP A 67 -0.74 -63.26 12.54
C ASP A 67 -0.13 -62.00 11.89
N LEU A 68 -0.80 -61.43 10.88
CA LEU A 68 -0.28 -60.33 10.07
C LEU A 68 -0.05 -59.05 10.90
N GLY A 69 -0.92 -58.73 11.84
CA GLY A 69 -0.76 -57.56 12.71
C GLY A 69 0.55 -57.60 13.52
N ALA A 70 0.80 -58.74 14.18
CA ALA A 70 2.04 -58.93 14.96
C ALA A 70 3.29 -58.99 14.07
N HIS A 71 3.15 -59.49 12.83
CA HIS A 71 4.24 -59.47 11.86
C HIS A 71 4.57 -58.05 11.39
N LEU A 72 3.55 -57.23 11.08
CA LEU A 72 3.70 -55.83 10.71
C LEU A 72 4.33 -55.00 11.82
N GLU A 73 3.89 -55.17 13.07
CA GLU A 73 4.51 -54.47 14.22
C GLU A 73 6.00 -54.78 14.33
N ARG A 74 6.40 -56.04 14.12
CA ARG A 74 7.82 -56.43 14.09
C ARG A 74 8.58 -55.73 12.96
N LEU A 75 8.04 -55.73 11.74
CA LEU A 75 8.70 -55.09 10.60
C LEU A 75 8.79 -53.56 10.71
N LEU A 76 7.79 -52.93 11.35
CA LEU A 76 7.76 -51.48 11.57
C LEU A 76 8.71 -51.06 12.70
N THR A 77 8.90 -51.90 13.72
CA THR A 77 9.85 -51.66 14.83
C THR A 77 11.30 -52.06 14.49
N GLU A 78 11.51 -52.93 13.51
CA GLU A 78 12.85 -53.28 12.99
C GLU A 78 13.56 -52.03 12.42
N GLY A 79 14.62 -51.60 13.11
CA GLY A 79 15.42 -50.42 12.77
C GLY A 79 14.99 -49.11 13.44
N GLU A 80 14.03 -49.15 14.38
CA GLU A 80 13.77 -48.00 15.23
C GLU A 80 14.95 -47.78 16.22
N PRO A 81 15.45 -46.54 16.36
CA PRO A 81 16.34 -46.22 17.47
C PRO A 81 15.61 -46.47 18.80
N THR A 82 16.32 -47.03 19.78
CA THR A 82 15.81 -47.36 21.12
C THR A 82 15.05 -46.18 21.74
N GLU A 83 13.96 -46.45 22.48
CA GLU A 83 13.09 -45.41 23.07
C GLU A 83 13.88 -44.38 23.91
N ASP A 84 14.99 -44.79 24.53
CA ASP A 84 15.93 -43.92 25.27
C ASP A 84 16.57 -42.78 24.45
N THR A 85 16.44 -42.79 23.13
CA THR A 85 17.01 -41.78 22.21
C THR A 85 16.00 -40.76 21.69
N ARG A 86 14.69 -40.96 21.91
CA ARG A 86 13.62 -40.10 21.35
C ARG A 86 13.42 -38.80 22.11
N ASP A 87 13.73 -38.80 23.41
CA ASP A 87 13.50 -37.68 24.33
C ASP A 87 14.81 -37.03 24.83
N GLN A 88 15.97 -37.40 24.28
CA GLN A 88 17.22 -36.73 24.65
C GLN A 88 17.28 -35.33 24.01
N PRO A 89 17.56 -34.27 24.78
CA PRO A 89 17.80 -32.95 24.21
C PRO A 89 18.96 -33.05 23.21
N VAL A 90 18.73 -32.60 21.98
CA VAL A 90 19.77 -32.59 20.95
C VAL A 90 20.91 -31.72 21.47
N ASP A 91 22.11 -32.31 21.55
CA ASP A 91 23.30 -31.59 22.00
C ASP A 91 23.46 -30.30 21.18
N GLY A 92 23.60 -29.16 21.86
CA GLY A 92 23.64 -27.85 21.22
C GLY A 92 22.32 -27.10 21.04
N CYS A 93 21.16 -27.64 21.44
CA CYS A 93 19.85 -26.96 21.39
C CYS A 93 19.14 -26.95 22.76
N LEU A 94 18.48 -25.85 23.11
CA LEU A 94 17.76 -25.65 24.37
C LEU A 94 16.37 -25.02 24.11
N GLY A 95 15.32 -25.61 24.69
CA GLY A 95 13.95 -25.11 24.60
C GLY A 95 12.93 -26.24 24.43
N PRO A 96 11.65 -25.91 24.19
CA PRO A 96 10.63 -26.90 23.89
C PRO A 96 10.90 -27.67 22.57
N LEU A 97 10.45 -28.93 22.50
CA LEU A 97 10.54 -29.76 21.28
C LEU A 97 9.80 -29.15 20.09
N THR A 98 8.64 -28.56 20.35
CA THR A 98 7.89 -27.79 19.36
C THR A 98 8.38 -26.35 19.37
N VAL A 99 8.96 -25.90 18.26
CA VAL A 99 9.58 -24.58 18.15
C VAL A 99 8.58 -23.61 17.54
N VAL A 100 8.27 -22.53 18.25
CA VAL A 100 7.32 -21.49 17.83
C VAL A 100 7.83 -20.09 18.18
N LEU A 101 7.11 -19.04 17.78
CA LEU A 101 7.36 -17.67 18.21
C LEU A 101 6.91 -17.44 19.66
N ASP A 102 7.76 -16.86 20.50
CA ASP A 102 7.45 -16.57 21.90
C ASP A 102 6.64 -15.26 22.03
N HIS A 103 5.31 -15.41 21.96
CA HIS A 103 4.34 -14.33 22.15
C HIS A 103 4.06 -13.99 23.62
N THR A 104 4.78 -14.59 24.59
CA THR A 104 4.55 -14.35 26.02
C THR A 104 5.60 -13.43 26.64
N SER A 105 6.88 -13.66 26.35
CA SER A 105 8.00 -12.94 26.96
C SER A 105 9.10 -12.54 25.99
N GLY A 106 9.01 -13.00 24.74
CA GLY A 106 10.06 -12.88 23.74
C GLY A 106 9.78 -11.83 22.67
N PHE A 107 8.94 -10.83 22.95
CA PHE A 107 8.55 -9.83 21.95
C PHE A 107 8.46 -8.40 22.52
N GLU A 108 8.48 -7.43 21.61
CA GLU A 108 8.27 -6.01 21.88
C GLU A 108 7.47 -5.37 20.74
N GLY A 109 6.61 -4.41 21.08
CA GLY A 109 5.72 -3.75 20.13
C GLY A 109 4.44 -4.54 19.83
N LEU A 110 3.57 -3.96 18.99
CA LEU A 110 2.30 -4.58 18.62
C LEU A 110 2.51 -5.57 17.46
N LEU A 111 2.21 -6.85 17.70
CA LEU A 111 2.32 -7.95 16.74
C LEU A 111 0.99 -8.70 16.65
N PHE A 112 0.63 -9.13 15.45
CA PHE A 112 -0.36 -10.18 15.27
C PHE A 112 0.36 -11.47 14.93
N VAL A 113 0.17 -12.49 15.77
CA VAL A 113 0.76 -13.82 15.60
C VAL A 113 -0.36 -14.79 15.26
N ASP A 114 -0.10 -15.68 14.30
CA ASP A 114 -1.06 -16.69 13.84
C ASP A 114 -1.33 -17.74 14.94
N ASP A 115 -2.45 -18.48 14.83
CA ASP A 115 -2.86 -19.50 15.82
C ASP A 115 -1.84 -20.64 15.99
N ASP A 116 -1.06 -20.93 14.93
CA ASP A 116 0.02 -21.93 14.98
C ASP A 116 1.34 -21.36 15.54
N LEU A 117 1.38 -20.07 15.85
CA LEU A 117 2.53 -19.32 16.36
C LEU A 117 3.76 -19.35 15.42
N LEU A 118 3.53 -19.55 14.11
CA LEU A 118 4.59 -19.54 13.09
C LEU A 118 4.49 -18.35 12.15
N GLY A 119 3.31 -17.78 11.94
CA GLY A 119 3.12 -16.53 11.19
C GLY A 119 3.08 -15.29 12.08
N VAL A 120 3.62 -14.17 11.59
CA VAL A 120 3.66 -12.92 12.35
C VAL A 120 3.54 -11.68 11.44
N ILE A 121 2.83 -10.66 11.91
CA ILE A 121 2.61 -9.37 11.25
C ILE A 121 2.96 -8.23 12.22
N GLY A 122 3.81 -7.30 11.76
CA GLY A 122 4.13 -6.06 12.47
C GLY A 122 2.97 -5.06 12.44
N HIS A 123 2.61 -4.48 13.58
CA HIS A 123 1.62 -3.41 13.67
C HIS A 123 2.13 -2.18 14.45
N SER A 124 3.44 -2.09 14.62
CA SER A 124 4.14 -0.91 15.11
C SER A 124 5.31 -0.56 14.19
N ASN A 125 6.10 0.47 14.51
CA ASN A 125 7.20 0.90 13.65
C ASN A 125 8.28 -0.17 13.48
N PHE A 126 8.62 -0.91 14.54
CA PHE A 126 9.64 -1.95 14.53
C PHE A 126 9.39 -3.02 15.60
N SER A 127 8.31 -3.78 15.43
CA SER A 127 7.95 -4.84 16.38
C SER A 127 8.92 -6.02 16.25
N SER A 128 9.43 -6.53 17.37
CA SER A 128 10.44 -7.59 17.39
C SER A 128 9.96 -8.80 18.15
N ILE A 129 10.29 -10.01 17.69
CA ILE A 129 9.94 -11.27 18.36
C ILE A 129 11.03 -12.33 18.12
N ARG A 130 11.27 -13.18 19.11
CA ARG A 130 12.16 -14.34 19.02
C ARG A 130 11.41 -15.66 19.18
N ALA A 131 12.04 -16.75 18.77
CA ALA A 131 11.51 -18.10 18.95
C ALA A 131 11.66 -18.60 20.40
N THR A 132 10.96 -19.68 20.75
CA THR A 132 11.00 -20.34 22.07
C THR A 132 12.27 -21.14 22.35
N THR A 133 13.07 -21.42 21.32
CA THR A 133 14.19 -22.38 21.36
C THR A 133 15.46 -21.70 20.84
N CYS A 134 16.60 -21.97 21.49
CA CYS A 134 17.91 -21.44 21.12
C CYS A 134 18.95 -22.54 20.90
N VAL A 135 20.04 -22.17 20.24
CA VAL A 135 21.14 -23.06 19.88
C VAL A 135 22.47 -22.49 20.39
N TYR A 136 23.37 -23.36 20.86
CA TYR A 136 24.64 -22.99 21.47
C TYR A 136 25.85 -23.82 20.98
N ARG A 137 25.62 -24.88 20.19
CA ARG A 137 26.67 -25.72 19.58
C ARG A 137 26.13 -26.39 18.32
N GLY A 138 26.98 -26.69 17.33
CA GLY A 138 26.58 -27.38 16.09
C GLY A 138 26.04 -26.43 15.01
N LYS A 139 25.47 -27.01 13.95
CA LYS A 139 25.03 -26.28 12.74
C LYS A 139 23.52 -26.34 12.60
N TRP A 140 22.88 -25.17 12.58
CA TRP A 140 21.43 -25.05 12.64
C TRP A 140 20.85 -24.16 11.55
N ALA A 141 19.66 -24.52 11.09
CA ALA A 141 18.93 -23.80 10.05
C ALA A 141 17.45 -23.63 10.41
N TYR A 142 16.90 -22.47 10.05
CA TYR A 142 15.45 -22.28 9.92
C TYR A 142 15.16 -21.51 8.63
N GLU A 143 13.92 -21.62 8.17
CA GLU A 143 13.46 -20.89 6.99
C GLU A 143 12.43 -19.83 7.37
N VAL A 144 12.51 -18.69 6.71
CA VAL A 144 11.51 -17.62 6.80
C VAL A 144 10.94 -17.38 5.43
N LEU A 145 9.64 -17.59 5.34
CA LEU A 145 8.86 -17.28 4.17
C LEU A 145 8.45 -15.80 4.21
N ILE A 146 9.00 -15.04 3.27
CA ILE A 146 8.73 -13.62 3.11
C ILE A 146 7.31 -13.46 2.62
N SER A 147 6.41 -12.95 3.46
CA SER A 147 5.06 -12.65 2.99
C SER A 147 5.06 -11.29 2.31
N SER A 148 5.51 -10.22 2.96
CA SER A 148 5.61 -8.88 2.37
C SER A 148 7.05 -8.43 2.10
N GLN A 149 7.23 -7.37 1.31
CA GLN A 149 8.55 -6.94 0.80
C GLN A 149 8.99 -5.56 1.31
N GLY A 150 8.68 -5.21 2.56
CA GLY A 150 9.13 -3.97 3.18
C GLY A 150 10.28 -4.18 4.17
N LEU A 151 10.42 -3.24 5.11
CA LEU A 151 11.54 -3.17 6.03
C LEU A 151 11.39 -4.23 7.13
N MET A 152 12.28 -5.22 7.10
CA MET A 152 12.37 -6.29 8.08
C MET A 152 13.83 -6.66 8.30
N GLN A 153 14.15 -7.17 9.48
CA GLN A 153 15.47 -7.68 9.83
C GLN A 153 15.31 -9.09 10.37
N ILE A 154 15.86 -10.09 9.67
CA ILE A 154 15.71 -11.51 10.00
C ILE A 154 17.06 -12.07 10.43
N GLY A 155 17.14 -12.75 11.56
CA GLY A 155 18.36 -13.45 11.94
C GLY A 155 18.35 -13.97 13.37
N TRP A 156 19.48 -13.81 14.07
CA TRP A 156 19.74 -14.47 15.34
C TRP A 156 20.00 -13.45 16.44
N CYS A 157 19.51 -13.70 17.66
CA CYS A 157 19.82 -12.89 18.83
C CYS A 157 20.12 -13.74 20.05
N THR A 158 20.95 -13.25 20.97
CA THR A 158 21.14 -13.88 22.28
C THR A 158 20.05 -13.43 23.26
N LEU A 159 20.01 -14.06 24.44
CA LEU A 159 19.10 -13.66 25.51
C LEU A 159 19.35 -12.21 25.99
N ASN A 160 20.56 -11.69 25.83
CA ASN A 160 20.93 -10.33 26.23
C ASN A 160 20.44 -9.25 25.27
N CYS A 161 20.00 -9.62 24.06
CA CYS A 161 19.36 -8.70 23.14
C CYS A 161 18.01 -8.28 23.71
N ARG A 162 17.91 -7.02 24.18
CA ARG A 162 16.67 -6.42 24.66
C ARG A 162 16.02 -5.65 23.52
N PHE A 163 14.81 -6.04 23.15
CA PHE A 163 14.02 -5.31 22.18
C PHE A 163 13.41 -4.05 22.81
N ASN A 164 13.37 -2.96 22.05
CA ASN A 164 12.63 -1.76 22.39
C ASN A 164 12.01 -1.17 21.10
N GLN A 165 11.34 -0.01 21.18
CA GLN A 165 10.66 0.58 20.02
C GLN A 165 11.62 1.09 18.93
N GLU A 166 12.91 1.25 19.24
CA GLU A 166 13.94 1.81 18.36
C GLU A 166 15.00 0.77 17.94
N GLU A 167 15.26 -0.23 18.79
CA GLU A 167 16.28 -1.26 18.58
C GLU A 167 15.64 -2.65 18.51
N GLY A 168 15.90 -3.33 17.38
CA GLY A 168 15.47 -4.69 17.11
C GLY A 168 16.63 -5.64 16.84
N VAL A 169 16.36 -6.68 16.06
CA VAL A 169 17.31 -7.74 15.71
C VAL A 169 18.34 -7.19 14.71
N GLY A 170 19.60 -7.18 15.09
CA GLY A 170 20.71 -6.65 14.30
C GLY A 170 21.14 -5.25 14.72
N ASP A 171 20.39 -4.57 15.59
CA ASP A 171 20.75 -3.24 16.11
C ASP A 171 21.63 -3.32 17.37
N THR A 172 21.76 -4.51 17.98
CA THR A 172 22.57 -4.73 19.20
C THR A 172 23.79 -5.61 18.94
N PRO A 173 24.86 -5.54 19.77
CA PRO A 173 26.03 -6.43 19.64
C PRO A 173 25.69 -7.92 19.81
N ASP A 174 24.59 -8.19 20.52
CA ASP A 174 24.06 -9.52 20.83
C ASP A 174 23.07 -10.03 19.76
N SER A 175 22.99 -9.38 18.60
CA SER A 175 22.10 -9.80 17.50
C SER A 175 22.69 -9.57 16.11
N TYR A 176 22.27 -10.41 15.16
CA TYR A 176 22.80 -10.47 13.80
C TYR A 176 21.63 -10.64 12.84
N ALA A 177 21.46 -9.74 11.87
CA ALA A 177 20.33 -9.81 10.96
C ALA A 177 20.68 -9.52 9.50
N TYR A 178 19.80 -9.98 8.63
CA TYR A 178 19.76 -9.67 7.21
C TYR A 178 18.48 -8.91 6.88
N ASP A 179 18.63 -7.82 6.13
CA ASP A 179 17.56 -7.00 5.58
C ASP A 179 17.66 -7.02 4.04
N GLY A 180 16.83 -7.84 3.41
CA GLY A 180 16.76 -7.95 1.95
C GLY A 180 15.94 -6.85 1.27
N ASN A 181 15.28 -5.94 2.00
CA ASN A 181 14.70 -4.75 1.37
C ASN A 181 15.78 -3.68 1.17
N ARG A 182 16.70 -3.53 2.13
CA ARG A 182 17.85 -2.62 2.05
C ARG A 182 19.12 -3.28 1.47
N VAL A 183 19.11 -4.60 1.29
CA VAL A 183 20.24 -5.42 0.80
C VAL A 183 21.47 -5.25 1.70
N ARG A 184 21.25 -5.44 3.00
CA ARG A 184 22.24 -5.19 4.05
C ARG A 184 22.22 -6.24 5.14
N LYS A 185 23.37 -6.41 5.80
CA LYS A 185 23.49 -7.13 7.06
C LYS A 185 23.68 -6.14 8.21
N TRP A 186 23.19 -6.52 9.39
CA TRP A 186 23.07 -5.67 10.58
C TRP A 186 23.66 -6.38 11.81
N ASN A 187 24.59 -5.71 12.48
CA ASN A 187 25.06 -6.01 13.83
C ASN A 187 25.62 -4.70 14.42
N VAL A 188 24.77 -3.91 15.09
CA VAL A 188 24.99 -2.51 15.51
C VAL A 188 25.16 -1.53 14.36
N THR A 189 26.04 -1.87 13.42
CA THR A 189 26.30 -1.14 12.19
C THR A 189 25.81 -1.93 10.99
N THR A 190 25.56 -1.23 9.89
CA THR A 190 25.01 -1.83 8.67
C THR A 190 26.01 -1.82 7.52
N THR A 191 26.09 -2.93 6.79
CA THR A 191 26.98 -3.10 5.62
C THR A 191 26.24 -3.78 4.47
N ASN A 192 26.66 -3.50 3.23
CA ASN A 192 26.06 -4.13 2.05
C ASN A 192 26.28 -5.64 2.07
N TYR A 193 25.20 -6.40 1.86
CA TYR A 193 25.24 -7.87 1.85
C TYR A 193 23.96 -8.43 1.21
N GLY A 194 24.10 -9.54 0.49
CA GLY A 194 22.97 -10.30 -0.03
C GLY A 194 22.33 -9.72 -1.30
N LYS A 195 21.04 -10.00 -1.48
CA LYS A 195 20.24 -9.61 -2.66
C LYS A 195 18.94 -8.96 -2.20
N SER A 196 18.17 -8.36 -3.12
CA SER A 196 16.82 -7.93 -2.73
C SER A 196 15.92 -9.16 -2.49
N TRP A 197 15.02 -9.13 -1.51
CA TRP A 197 13.95 -10.13 -1.34
C TRP A 197 12.61 -9.67 -1.95
N ALA A 198 11.67 -10.60 -2.10
CA ALA A 198 10.36 -10.36 -2.66
C ALA A 198 9.32 -11.23 -1.94
N ALA A 199 8.06 -10.82 -2.01
CA ALA A 199 6.95 -11.60 -1.49
C ALA A 199 6.93 -13.01 -2.11
N GLY A 200 7.02 -14.02 -1.25
CA GLY A 200 7.06 -15.44 -1.58
C GLY A 200 8.44 -16.06 -1.65
N ASP A 201 9.51 -15.30 -1.46
CA ASP A 201 10.85 -15.86 -1.28
C ASP A 201 10.98 -16.56 0.07
N ILE A 202 11.89 -17.52 0.13
CA ILE A 202 12.29 -18.19 1.36
C ILE A 202 13.73 -17.79 1.68
N VAL A 203 13.94 -17.26 2.88
CA VAL A 203 15.26 -16.98 3.44
C VAL A 203 15.63 -18.11 4.38
N SER A 204 16.65 -18.90 4.04
CA SER A 204 17.23 -19.88 4.97
C SER A 204 18.29 -19.18 5.80
N CYS A 205 18.14 -19.21 7.12
CA CYS A 205 19.04 -18.59 8.09
C CYS A 205 19.91 -19.68 8.72
N LEU A 206 21.20 -19.67 8.42
CA LEU A 206 22.16 -20.69 8.82
C LEU A 206 23.09 -20.14 9.91
N ILE A 207 23.31 -20.90 10.98
CA ILE A 207 24.30 -20.61 12.01
C ILE A 207 25.19 -21.84 12.22
N ASP A 208 26.49 -21.64 12.11
CA ASP A 208 27.52 -22.64 12.38
C ASP A 208 28.23 -22.23 13.67
N LEU A 209 27.90 -22.88 14.78
CA LEU A 209 28.46 -22.60 16.10
C LEU A 209 29.75 -23.39 16.35
N ASP A 210 30.17 -24.24 15.40
CA ASP A 210 31.46 -24.92 15.44
C ASP A 210 32.55 -24.01 14.85
N GLU A 211 32.24 -23.31 13.75
CA GLU A 211 33.14 -22.34 13.08
C GLU A 211 32.83 -20.87 13.42
N GLY A 212 31.76 -20.60 14.16
CA GLY A 212 31.34 -19.26 14.56
C GLY A 212 30.91 -18.37 13.40
N THR A 213 30.10 -18.89 12.47
CA THR A 213 29.64 -18.15 11.29
C THR A 213 28.11 -18.11 11.16
N ILE A 214 27.60 -17.05 10.53
CA ILE A 214 26.19 -16.92 10.13
C ILE A 214 26.14 -16.68 8.63
N THR A 215 25.30 -17.43 7.94
CA THR A 215 25.10 -17.37 6.49
C THR A 215 23.61 -17.29 6.18
N PHE A 216 23.24 -16.55 5.13
CA PHE A 216 21.86 -16.50 4.66
C PHE A 216 21.79 -17.04 3.22
N CYS A 217 20.74 -17.79 2.93
CA CYS A 217 20.42 -18.24 1.57
C CYS A 217 19.07 -17.63 1.14
N LEU A 218 18.93 -17.31 -0.14
CA LEU A 218 17.67 -16.87 -0.73
C LEU A 218 17.23 -17.91 -1.77
N ASN A 219 16.10 -18.58 -1.52
CA ASN A 219 15.58 -19.66 -2.36
C ASN A 219 16.63 -20.76 -2.63
N GLY A 220 17.34 -21.19 -1.59
CA GLY A 220 18.41 -22.19 -1.66
C GLY A 220 19.76 -21.69 -2.20
N GLN A 221 19.83 -20.48 -2.78
CA GLN A 221 21.10 -19.90 -3.22
C GLN A 221 21.81 -19.18 -2.06
N SER A 222 23.03 -19.60 -1.74
CA SER A 222 23.85 -18.92 -0.74
C SER A 222 24.16 -17.47 -1.12
N LEU A 223 24.05 -16.56 -0.17
CA LEU A 223 24.42 -15.14 -0.31
C LEU A 223 25.86 -14.86 0.17
N GLY A 224 26.63 -15.92 0.48
CA GLY A 224 27.95 -15.83 1.11
C GLY A 224 27.87 -15.70 2.63
N THR A 225 29.01 -15.80 3.32
CA THR A 225 29.05 -15.67 4.78
C THR A 225 28.74 -14.23 5.21
N ALA A 226 27.71 -14.04 6.03
CA ALA A 226 27.32 -12.73 6.53
C ALA A 226 28.20 -12.31 7.70
N PHE A 227 28.40 -13.20 8.67
CA PHE A 227 29.17 -12.91 9.89
C PHE A 227 30.13 -14.05 10.18
N SER A 228 31.30 -13.71 10.70
CA SER A 228 32.35 -14.63 11.14
C SER A 228 32.85 -14.20 12.51
N ASN A 229 33.40 -15.13 13.28
CA ASN A 229 33.84 -14.91 14.66
C ASN A 229 32.71 -14.39 15.56
N ILE A 230 31.50 -14.95 15.43
CA ILE A 230 30.38 -14.62 16.33
C ILE A 230 30.73 -15.01 17.77
N LYS A 231 30.14 -14.33 18.74
CA LYS A 231 30.37 -14.57 20.17
C LYS A 231 29.94 -16.00 20.53
N MET A 232 30.84 -16.78 21.11
CA MET A 232 30.61 -18.16 21.55
C MET A 232 31.20 -18.39 22.94
N GLY A 233 30.71 -19.40 23.66
CA GLY A 233 31.20 -19.78 24.97
C GLY A 233 30.09 -19.94 26.02
N PRO A 234 30.45 -20.22 27.29
CA PRO A 234 29.48 -20.45 28.35
C PRO A 234 28.51 -19.28 28.51
N GLY A 235 27.21 -19.60 28.56
CA GLY A 235 26.13 -18.60 28.73
C GLY A 235 25.71 -17.88 27.44
N VAL A 236 26.24 -18.28 26.28
CA VAL A 236 25.84 -17.70 24.98
C VAL A 236 25.05 -18.73 24.18
N ALA A 237 23.81 -18.40 23.86
CA ALA A 237 22.94 -19.17 22.99
C ALA A 237 22.13 -18.21 22.10
N TYR A 238 21.81 -18.66 20.88
CA TYR A 238 21.18 -17.85 19.84
C TYR A 238 19.76 -18.33 19.55
N PHE A 239 18.81 -17.41 19.59
CA PHE A 239 17.43 -17.60 19.18
C PHE A 239 17.23 -17.06 17.76
N PRO A 240 16.47 -17.75 16.91
CA PRO A 240 15.86 -17.11 15.74
C PRO A 240 15.03 -15.91 16.18
N ALA A 241 15.16 -14.80 15.48
CA ALA A 241 14.44 -13.58 15.78
C ALA A 241 14.19 -12.75 14.51
N ILE A 242 13.18 -11.90 14.59
CA ILE A 242 12.84 -10.96 13.54
C ILE A 242 12.39 -9.62 14.12
N SER A 243 12.65 -8.56 13.37
CA SER A 243 12.02 -7.26 13.54
C SER A 243 11.26 -6.86 12.27
N LEU A 244 10.03 -6.38 12.46
CA LEU A 244 9.06 -6.11 11.41
C LEU A 244 8.57 -4.66 11.51
N SER A 245 8.61 -3.94 10.40
CA SER A 245 7.92 -2.65 10.30
C SER A 245 6.41 -2.80 10.11
N PHE A 246 5.69 -1.68 10.17
CA PHE A 246 4.23 -1.64 10.10
C PHE A 246 3.68 -2.37 8.87
N LYS A 247 2.77 -3.31 9.10
CA LYS A 247 2.12 -4.23 8.14
C LYS A 247 3.03 -5.25 7.46
N GLU A 248 4.30 -5.32 7.83
CA GLU A 248 5.20 -6.33 7.29
C GLU A 248 4.93 -7.69 7.93
N SER A 249 5.06 -8.76 7.15
CA SER A 249 4.60 -10.10 7.52
C SER A 249 5.51 -11.19 6.98
N VAL A 250 5.67 -12.25 7.77
CA VAL A 250 6.43 -13.46 7.43
C VAL A 250 5.80 -14.71 8.04
N ALA A 251 6.22 -15.89 7.60
CA ALA A 251 5.94 -17.16 8.26
C ALA A 251 7.23 -17.96 8.46
N PHE A 252 7.43 -18.52 9.64
CA PHE A 252 8.60 -19.32 9.99
C PHE A 252 8.36 -20.81 9.73
N ASN A 253 9.42 -21.49 9.32
CA ASN A 253 9.53 -22.94 9.38
C ASN A 253 10.80 -23.30 10.16
N PHE A 254 10.61 -23.70 11.42
CA PHE A 254 11.68 -24.19 12.29
C PHE A 254 11.95 -25.69 12.12
N GLY A 255 11.20 -26.39 11.28
CA GLY A 255 11.25 -27.85 11.10
C GLY A 255 9.93 -28.57 11.44
N SER A 256 8.86 -27.84 11.76
CA SER A 256 7.51 -28.42 11.93
C SER A 256 6.93 -28.98 10.62
N ARG A 257 7.53 -28.58 9.49
CA ARG A 257 7.33 -29.13 8.14
C ARG A 257 8.70 -29.32 7.48
N PRO A 258 8.79 -30.16 6.43
CA PRO A 258 10.04 -30.29 5.66
C PRO A 258 10.57 -28.91 5.23
N LEU A 259 11.86 -28.66 5.44
CA LEU A 259 12.51 -27.47 4.89
C LEU A 259 12.45 -27.52 3.37
N ARG A 260 12.16 -26.39 2.72
CA ARG A 260 12.07 -26.33 1.26
C ARG A 260 13.44 -26.39 0.61
N TYR A 261 14.43 -25.77 1.23
CA TYR A 261 15.83 -25.73 0.80
C TYR A 261 16.74 -26.24 1.93
N PRO A 262 16.71 -27.55 2.23
CA PRO A 262 17.61 -28.13 3.23
C PRO A 262 19.07 -27.94 2.79
N VAL A 263 19.94 -27.61 3.74
CA VAL A 263 21.38 -27.40 3.49
C VAL A 263 22.16 -28.53 4.14
N GLU A 264 23.05 -29.14 3.36
CA GLU A 264 23.86 -30.28 3.82
C GLU A 264 24.68 -29.91 5.06
N GLY A 265 24.63 -30.77 6.08
CA GLY A 265 25.32 -30.57 7.35
C GLY A 265 24.62 -29.66 8.37
N TYR A 266 23.48 -29.04 8.04
CA TYR A 266 22.70 -28.21 8.97
C TYR A 266 21.42 -28.94 9.42
N LEU A 267 21.11 -28.86 10.72
CA LEU A 267 19.89 -29.43 11.31
C LEU A 267 18.79 -28.36 11.47
N PRO A 268 17.51 -28.70 11.28
CA PRO A 268 16.41 -27.83 11.68
C PRO A 268 16.35 -27.69 13.21
N LEU A 269 15.79 -26.58 13.72
CA LEU A 269 15.64 -26.39 15.17
C LEU A 269 14.60 -27.34 15.78
N GLN A 270 13.59 -27.73 15.01
CA GLN A 270 12.64 -28.78 15.34
C GLN A 270 12.98 -30.03 14.51
N ASN A 271 13.28 -31.13 15.20
CA ASN A 271 13.65 -32.38 14.54
C ASN A 271 12.50 -32.93 13.66
N PRO A 272 12.83 -33.48 12.48
CA PRO A 272 11.88 -34.28 11.72
C PRO A 272 11.40 -35.49 12.56
N PRO A 273 10.15 -35.94 12.38
CA PRO A 273 9.65 -37.12 13.06
C PRO A 273 10.20 -38.40 12.40
N THR A 274 11.51 -38.66 12.51
CA THR A 274 12.24 -39.68 11.74
C THR A 274 11.67 -41.09 11.88
N ALA A 275 11.26 -41.50 13.09
CA ALA A 275 10.63 -42.79 13.31
C ALA A 275 9.29 -42.91 12.55
N ASP A 276 8.45 -41.87 12.61
CA ASP A 276 7.19 -41.84 11.87
C ASP A 276 7.42 -41.80 10.35
N LEU A 277 8.43 -41.06 9.89
CA LEU A 277 8.81 -41.00 8.47
C LEU A 277 9.21 -42.38 7.95
N LEU A 278 10.08 -43.10 8.68
CA LEU A 278 10.49 -44.45 8.31
C LEU A 278 9.28 -45.40 8.24
N ARG A 279 8.38 -45.34 9.23
CA ARG A 279 7.15 -46.15 9.24
C ARG A 279 6.23 -45.79 8.06
N ALA A 280 6.00 -44.50 7.80
CA ALA A 280 5.17 -44.04 6.70
C ALA A 280 5.73 -44.47 5.33
N HIS A 281 7.04 -44.36 5.12
CA HIS A 281 7.69 -44.80 3.88
C HIS A 281 7.62 -46.32 3.69
N LYS A 282 7.84 -47.12 4.74
CA LYS A 282 7.67 -48.58 4.70
C LYS A 282 6.23 -48.96 4.33
N LEU A 283 5.25 -48.37 5.02
CA LEU A 283 3.82 -48.62 4.77
C LEU A 283 3.42 -48.23 3.35
N LEU A 284 3.88 -47.06 2.87
CA LEU A 284 3.66 -46.64 1.49
C LEU A 284 4.31 -47.60 0.48
N GLY A 285 5.49 -48.13 0.80
CA GLY A 285 6.15 -49.19 0.03
C GLY A 285 5.27 -50.43 -0.08
N TYR A 286 4.68 -50.89 1.03
CA TYR A 286 3.75 -52.02 1.02
C TYR A 286 2.49 -51.72 0.19
N ILE A 287 1.92 -50.50 0.29
CA ILE A 287 0.80 -50.09 -0.57
C ILE A 287 1.21 -50.19 -2.04
N LYS A 288 2.38 -49.66 -2.44
CA LYS A 288 2.88 -49.76 -3.82
C LYS A 288 3.03 -51.20 -4.29
N THR A 289 3.55 -52.09 -3.43
CA THR A 289 3.66 -53.52 -3.75
C THR A 289 2.29 -54.15 -3.94
N VAL A 290 1.32 -53.89 -3.05
CA VAL A 290 -0.06 -54.39 -3.20
C VAL A 290 -0.67 -53.92 -4.52
N LEU A 291 -0.52 -52.64 -4.87
CA LEU A 291 -1.05 -52.07 -6.12
C LEU A 291 -0.38 -52.65 -7.38
N SER A 292 0.85 -53.16 -7.26
CA SER A 292 1.61 -53.76 -8.35
C SER A 292 1.48 -55.28 -8.40
N THR A 293 0.66 -55.88 -7.53
CA THR A 293 0.52 -57.33 -7.39
C THR A 293 -0.88 -57.79 -7.79
N THR A 294 -0.98 -58.89 -8.53
CA THR A 294 -2.25 -59.54 -8.88
C THR A 294 -2.19 -61.03 -8.51
N LEU A 295 -3.31 -61.58 -8.03
CA LEU A 295 -3.43 -62.98 -7.63
C LEU A 295 -4.04 -63.82 -8.76
N ASP A 296 -3.27 -64.75 -9.32
CA ASP A 296 -3.81 -65.73 -10.27
C ASP A 296 -4.33 -66.95 -9.51
N THR A 297 -5.66 -67.04 -9.38
CA THR A 297 -6.33 -68.17 -8.71
C THR A 297 -6.35 -69.44 -9.55
N GLN A 298 -6.07 -69.38 -10.85
CA GLN A 298 -6.01 -70.55 -11.73
C GLN A 298 -4.62 -71.20 -11.71
N GLU A 299 -3.57 -70.38 -11.72
CA GLU A 299 -2.17 -70.84 -11.70
C GLU A 299 -1.56 -70.91 -10.29
N GLU A 300 -2.30 -70.48 -9.26
CA GLU A 300 -1.84 -70.36 -7.86
C GLU A 300 -0.53 -69.58 -7.71
N LYS A 301 -0.41 -68.46 -8.42
CA LYS A 301 0.82 -67.65 -8.46
C LYS A 301 0.54 -66.16 -8.21
N VAL A 302 1.56 -65.51 -7.66
CA VAL A 302 1.62 -64.06 -7.51
C VAL A 302 2.25 -63.48 -8.77
N LEU A 303 1.57 -62.56 -9.43
CA LEU A 303 2.03 -61.89 -10.66
C LEU A 303 2.26 -60.40 -10.38
N GLU A 304 3.33 -59.84 -10.94
CA GLU A 304 3.56 -58.39 -10.94
C GLU A 304 2.91 -57.75 -12.18
N LYS A 305 2.26 -56.60 -11.98
CA LYS A 305 1.63 -55.79 -13.02
C LYS A 305 1.95 -54.32 -12.78
N ASP A 306 1.87 -53.52 -13.84
CA ASP A 306 1.92 -52.06 -13.72
C ASP A 306 0.79 -51.53 -12.83
N SER A 307 1.18 -50.83 -11.76
CA SER A 307 0.28 -50.15 -10.81
C SER A 307 -0.68 -49.16 -11.47
N ALA A 308 -0.34 -48.59 -12.64
CA ALA A 308 -1.23 -47.71 -13.39
C ALA A 308 -2.50 -48.41 -13.90
N CYS A 309 -2.43 -49.74 -14.07
CA CYS A 309 -3.53 -50.59 -14.51
C CYS A 309 -4.27 -51.25 -13.33
N TRP A 310 -4.01 -50.81 -12.09
CA TRP A 310 -4.72 -51.29 -10.91
C TRP A 310 -6.17 -50.81 -10.95
N SER A 311 -7.06 -51.64 -10.41
CA SER A 311 -8.45 -51.29 -10.23
C SER A 311 -8.95 -51.83 -8.90
N LEU A 312 -9.80 -51.06 -8.24
CA LEU A 312 -10.51 -51.47 -7.03
C LEU A 312 -11.60 -52.49 -7.41
N HIS A 313 -11.19 -53.67 -7.89
CA HIS A 313 -12.07 -54.81 -8.09
C HIS A 313 -11.94 -55.66 -6.83
N GLY A 314 -13.06 -55.92 -6.17
CA GLY A 314 -13.13 -56.36 -4.77
C GLY A 314 -12.61 -57.78 -4.51
N GLU A 315 -11.33 -58.03 -4.78
CA GLU A 315 -10.60 -59.19 -4.25
C GLU A 315 -10.51 -59.03 -2.72
N PRO A 316 -11.22 -59.88 -1.96
CA PRO A 316 -11.28 -59.76 -0.50
C PRO A 316 -9.89 -59.82 0.14
N THR A 317 -9.00 -60.67 -0.40
CA THR A 317 -7.61 -60.79 0.06
C THR A 317 -6.85 -59.46 -0.01
N THR A 318 -6.95 -58.76 -1.14
CA THR A 318 -6.28 -57.48 -1.37
C THR A 318 -6.85 -56.38 -0.48
N LEU A 319 -8.18 -56.30 -0.34
CA LEU A 319 -8.84 -55.32 0.53
C LEU A 319 -8.53 -55.53 2.02
N VAL A 320 -8.53 -56.78 2.50
CA VAL A 320 -8.17 -57.09 3.90
C VAL A 320 -6.70 -56.79 4.16
N THR A 321 -5.82 -57.07 3.20
CA THR A 321 -4.39 -56.70 3.30
C THR A 321 -4.20 -55.20 3.39
N LEU A 322 -4.89 -54.42 2.55
CA LEU A 322 -4.89 -52.96 2.62
C LEU A 322 -5.45 -52.46 3.95
N ALA A 323 -6.53 -53.05 4.48
CA ALA A 323 -7.09 -52.66 5.78
C ALA A 323 -6.06 -52.79 6.91
N HIS A 324 -5.26 -53.86 6.93
CA HIS A 324 -4.17 -54.02 7.89
C HIS A 324 -3.08 -52.95 7.74
N ILE A 325 -2.73 -52.56 6.52
CA ILE A 325 -1.76 -51.48 6.27
C ILE A 325 -2.34 -50.13 6.73
N PHE A 326 -3.60 -49.84 6.39
CA PHE A 326 -4.29 -48.60 6.72
C PHE A 326 -4.47 -48.39 8.23
N ASN A 327 -4.60 -49.45 9.02
CA ASN A 327 -4.64 -49.37 10.48
C ASN A 327 -3.39 -48.68 11.08
N TYR A 328 -2.22 -48.82 10.43
CA TYR A 328 -0.99 -48.14 10.83
C TYR A 328 -0.70 -46.87 10.02
N PHE A 329 -1.18 -46.80 8.77
CA PHE A 329 -0.95 -45.66 7.88
C PHE A 329 -1.87 -44.46 8.18
N ALA A 330 -3.16 -44.69 8.47
CA ALA A 330 -4.15 -43.63 8.65
C ALA A 330 -3.82 -42.65 9.80
N PRO A 331 -3.36 -43.10 10.99
CA PRO A 331 -2.99 -42.18 12.06
C PRO A 331 -1.77 -41.31 11.71
N LEU A 332 -0.85 -41.83 10.88
CA LEU A 332 0.30 -41.07 10.40
C LEU A 332 -0.12 -39.97 9.41
N MET A 333 -1.13 -40.22 8.57
CA MET A 333 -1.65 -39.24 7.60
C MET A 333 -2.44 -38.09 8.23
N CYS A 334 -2.57 -38.04 9.56
CA CYS A 334 -3.06 -36.87 10.29
C CYS A 334 -1.95 -35.86 10.63
N LYS A 335 -0.66 -36.24 10.48
CA LYS A 335 0.49 -35.38 10.80
C LYS A 335 0.94 -34.61 9.57
N VAL A 336 0.91 -33.28 9.64
CA VAL A 336 1.22 -32.37 8.52
C VAL A 336 2.57 -32.64 7.85
N TYR A 337 3.62 -32.93 8.65
CA TYR A 337 4.95 -33.23 8.13
C TYR A 337 4.92 -34.47 7.21
N LEU A 338 4.24 -35.55 7.64
CA LEU A 338 4.15 -36.79 6.89
C LEU A 338 3.25 -36.66 5.65
N VAL A 339 2.19 -35.85 5.73
CA VAL A 339 1.34 -35.56 4.58
C VAL A 339 2.13 -34.81 3.50
N GLU A 340 2.94 -33.82 3.88
CA GLU A 340 3.73 -33.01 2.94
C GLU A 340 4.91 -33.80 2.36
N ASP A 341 5.64 -34.57 3.19
CA ASP A 341 6.84 -35.30 2.78
C ASP A 341 6.54 -36.63 2.08
N VAL A 342 5.51 -37.37 2.53
CA VAL A 342 5.25 -38.74 2.07
C VAL A 342 4.08 -38.77 1.10
N LEU A 343 2.88 -38.35 1.54
CA LEU A 343 1.67 -38.51 0.75
C LEU A 343 1.64 -37.59 -0.48
N MET A 344 1.93 -36.29 -0.28
CA MET A 344 1.91 -35.32 -1.37
C MET A 344 2.94 -35.69 -2.44
N ASN A 345 4.18 -36.00 -2.06
CA ASN A 345 5.22 -36.43 -3.00
C ASN A 345 4.87 -37.73 -3.73
N PHE A 346 4.23 -38.68 -3.04
CA PHE A 346 3.74 -39.90 -3.70
C PHE A 346 2.68 -39.59 -4.77
N LEU A 347 1.68 -38.79 -4.43
CA LEU A 347 0.61 -38.43 -5.37
C LEU A 347 1.10 -37.57 -6.54
N LEU A 348 2.08 -36.70 -6.29
CA LEU A 348 2.78 -35.93 -7.32
C LEU A 348 3.58 -36.85 -8.25
N GLY A 349 4.30 -37.83 -7.70
CA GLY A 349 5.04 -38.83 -8.47
C GLY A 349 4.17 -39.67 -9.41
N ILE A 350 2.91 -39.93 -9.06
CA ILE A 350 1.94 -40.60 -9.97
C ILE A 350 1.68 -39.75 -11.23
N LEU A 351 1.80 -38.42 -11.15
CA LEU A 351 1.52 -37.47 -12.23
C LEU A 351 2.77 -37.05 -13.02
N GLU A 352 3.98 -37.48 -12.63
CA GLU A 352 5.25 -37.09 -13.27
C GLU A 352 5.41 -37.63 -14.70
N GLY A 353 4.68 -38.69 -15.08
CA GLY A 353 4.72 -39.30 -16.42
C GLY A 353 4.17 -38.44 -17.57
N GLY A 354 3.50 -37.32 -17.25
CA GLY A 354 2.80 -36.49 -18.22
C GLY A 354 1.52 -37.14 -18.75
N GLY A 355 0.46 -36.33 -18.93
CA GLY A 355 -0.85 -36.83 -19.34
C GLY A 355 -1.99 -35.93 -18.86
N SER A 356 -3.20 -36.17 -19.38
CA SER A 356 -4.41 -35.57 -18.78
C SER A 356 -4.67 -36.20 -17.42
N VAL A 357 -5.30 -35.46 -16.50
CA VAL A 357 -5.78 -36.04 -15.23
C VAL A 357 -6.75 -37.21 -15.47
N ASP A 358 -7.39 -37.27 -16.64
CA ASP A 358 -8.22 -38.39 -17.09
C ASP A 358 -7.45 -39.72 -17.25
N GLU A 359 -6.14 -39.66 -17.45
CA GLU A 359 -5.29 -40.82 -17.75
C GLU A 359 -4.75 -41.50 -16.47
N HIS A 360 -5.02 -40.94 -15.29
CA HIS A 360 -4.53 -41.43 -14.00
C HIS A 360 -5.67 -41.84 -13.05
N PRO A 361 -6.35 -42.98 -13.26
CA PRO A 361 -7.45 -43.45 -12.40
C PRO A 361 -6.97 -43.81 -10.98
N LEU A 362 -5.69 -44.09 -10.80
CA LEU A 362 -5.11 -44.55 -9.53
C LEU A 362 -5.35 -43.57 -8.38
N ILE A 363 -5.26 -42.26 -8.62
CA ILE A 363 -5.53 -41.24 -7.57
C ILE A 363 -6.98 -41.32 -7.11
N GLN A 364 -7.94 -41.52 -8.02
CA GLN A 364 -9.35 -41.66 -7.65
C GLN A 364 -9.57 -42.89 -6.79
N GLN A 365 -8.98 -44.01 -7.18
CA GLN A 365 -9.11 -45.28 -6.47
C GLN A 365 -8.42 -45.26 -5.10
N LEU A 366 -7.29 -44.56 -4.96
CA LEU A 366 -6.64 -44.31 -3.68
C LEU A 366 -7.52 -43.48 -2.75
N LEU A 367 -8.20 -42.47 -3.28
CA LEU A 367 -9.16 -41.68 -2.50
C LEU A 367 -10.38 -42.52 -2.11
N ASP A 368 -10.89 -43.39 -2.99
CA ASP A 368 -11.93 -44.36 -2.65
C ASP A 368 -11.48 -45.25 -1.48
N LEU A 369 -10.23 -45.73 -1.49
CA LEU A 369 -9.65 -46.50 -0.39
C LEU A 369 -9.55 -45.69 0.91
N PHE A 370 -9.17 -44.41 0.84
CA PHE A 370 -9.09 -43.55 2.02
C PHE A 370 -10.46 -43.43 2.67
N TRP A 371 -11.50 -43.12 1.89
CA TRP A 371 -12.88 -43.03 2.37
C TRP A 371 -13.49 -44.38 2.77
N LEU A 372 -12.88 -45.51 2.38
CA LEU A 372 -13.35 -46.85 2.72
C LEU A 372 -12.68 -47.41 3.99
N LEU A 373 -11.39 -47.16 4.18
CA LEU A 373 -10.54 -47.84 5.17
C LEU A 373 -10.09 -46.97 6.34
N MET A 374 -10.18 -45.65 6.23
CA MET A 374 -9.84 -44.71 7.31
C MET A 374 -11.12 -44.25 8.03
N GLU A 375 -10.99 -43.81 9.28
CA GLU A 375 -12.08 -43.18 10.01
C GLU A 375 -12.38 -41.76 9.46
N ASP A 376 -13.61 -41.27 9.62
CA ASP A 376 -14.03 -39.98 9.05
C ASP A 376 -13.12 -38.82 9.47
N TYR A 377 -12.72 -38.77 10.74
CA TYR A 377 -11.84 -37.70 11.24
C TYR A 377 -10.42 -37.77 10.64
N GLU A 378 -9.93 -38.97 10.30
CA GLU A 378 -8.61 -39.19 9.73
C GLU A 378 -8.57 -38.76 8.27
N VAL A 379 -9.57 -39.15 7.47
CA VAL A 379 -9.68 -38.71 6.05
C VAL A 379 -9.85 -37.21 5.98
N ASN A 380 -10.70 -36.66 6.84
CA ASN A 380 -10.98 -35.23 6.89
C ASN A 380 -9.70 -34.43 7.19
N GLU A 381 -8.94 -34.80 8.23
CA GLU A 381 -7.70 -34.10 8.57
C GLU A 381 -6.62 -34.34 7.50
N CYS A 382 -6.48 -35.55 6.96
CA CYS A 382 -5.57 -35.87 5.87
C CYS A 382 -5.83 -35.00 4.62
N LEU A 383 -7.08 -34.94 4.15
CA LEU A 383 -7.48 -34.13 2.99
C LEU A 383 -7.27 -32.63 3.23
N LYS A 384 -7.60 -32.15 4.44
CA LYS A 384 -7.37 -30.76 4.84
C LYS A 384 -5.88 -30.43 4.80
N GLN A 385 -5.03 -31.23 5.44
CA GLN A 385 -3.58 -31.00 5.45
C GLN A 385 -2.97 -31.11 4.06
N LEU A 386 -3.40 -32.07 3.24
CA LEU A 386 -2.95 -32.22 1.86
C LEU A 386 -3.31 -30.99 1.02
N MET A 387 -4.56 -30.51 1.12
CA MET A 387 -5.01 -29.33 0.37
C MET A 387 -4.29 -28.05 0.83
N MET A 388 -4.11 -27.85 2.14
CA MET A 388 -3.38 -26.69 2.67
C MET A 388 -1.89 -26.72 2.29
N SER A 389 -1.29 -27.90 2.22
CA SER A 389 0.10 -28.08 1.78
C SER A 389 0.24 -27.81 0.28
N LEU A 390 -0.71 -28.26 -0.55
CA LEU A 390 -0.76 -27.92 -1.98
C LEU A 390 -0.97 -26.42 -2.22
N LEU A 391 -1.85 -25.78 -1.45
CA LEU A 391 -2.08 -24.35 -1.53
C LEU A 391 -0.80 -23.57 -1.21
N ARG A 392 -0.09 -23.97 -0.15
CA ARG A 392 1.19 -23.40 0.25
C ARG A 392 2.25 -23.63 -0.83
N ALA A 393 2.38 -24.85 -1.33
CA ALA A 393 3.35 -25.19 -2.36
C ALA A 393 3.08 -24.43 -3.67
N TYR A 394 1.81 -24.33 -4.10
CA TYR A 394 1.41 -23.51 -5.24
C TYR A 394 1.74 -22.04 -5.00
N ARG A 395 1.29 -21.48 -3.87
CA ARG A 395 1.49 -20.08 -3.52
C ARG A 395 2.96 -19.73 -3.46
N PHE A 396 3.81 -20.53 -2.85
CA PHE A 396 5.20 -20.17 -2.55
C PHE A 396 6.23 -20.84 -3.46
N SER A 397 5.76 -21.52 -4.51
CA SER A 397 6.64 -22.01 -5.56
C SER A 397 7.44 -20.87 -6.22
N PRO A 398 8.72 -21.11 -6.53
CA PRO A 398 9.49 -20.22 -7.39
C PRO A 398 8.78 -20.02 -8.73
N ILE A 399 8.84 -18.80 -9.26
CA ILE A 399 8.32 -18.49 -10.59
C ILE A 399 9.47 -18.72 -11.56
N ILE A 400 9.42 -19.86 -12.25
CA ILE A 400 10.30 -20.17 -13.36
C ILE A 400 9.55 -19.98 -14.68
N PRO A 401 10.23 -19.74 -15.81
CA PRO A 401 9.59 -19.36 -17.07
C PRO A 401 8.51 -20.33 -17.56
N ASP A 402 8.64 -21.63 -17.26
CA ASP A 402 7.75 -22.70 -17.71
C ASP A 402 6.54 -22.93 -16.78
N LEU A 403 6.50 -22.29 -15.61
CA LEU A 403 5.49 -22.46 -14.57
C LEU A 403 5.28 -23.93 -14.16
N GLY A 404 6.32 -24.77 -14.30
CA GLY A 404 6.21 -26.22 -14.12
C GLY A 404 5.68 -26.62 -12.74
N PHE A 405 6.15 -25.97 -11.67
CA PHE A 405 5.68 -26.23 -10.31
C PHE A 405 4.19 -25.91 -10.14
N GLN A 406 3.74 -24.75 -10.60
CA GLN A 406 2.35 -24.32 -10.48
C GLN A 406 1.42 -25.28 -11.24
N ILE A 407 1.81 -25.67 -12.46
CA ILE A 407 1.09 -26.67 -13.26
C ILE A 407 0.99 -27.99 -12.51
N HIS A 408 2.09 -28.47 -11.93
CA HIS A 408 2.15 -29.75 -11.24
C HIS A 408 1.23 -29.78 -9.99
N TYR A 409 1.25 -28.73 -9.17
CA TYR A 409 0.36 -28.62 -8.01
C TYR A 409 -1.11 -28.49 -8.41
N LEU A 410 -1.44 -27.69 -9.45
CA LEU A 410 -2.81 -27.58 -9.94
C LEU A 410 -3.34 -28.88 -10.56
N ARG A 411 -2.48 -29.67 -11.22
CA ARG A 411 -2.87 -31.00 -11.74
C ARG A 411 -3.27 -31.93 -10.60
N LEU A 412 -2.49 -31.98 -9.52
CA LEU A 412 -2.84 -32.80 -8.35
C LEU A 412 -4.12 -32.28 -7.67
N THR A 413 -4.27 -30.96 -7.50
CA THR A 413 -5.51 -30.35 -6.99
C THR A 413 -6.72 -30.76 -7.84
N THR A 414 -6.61 -30.68 -9.17
CA THR A 414 -7.66 -31.12 -10.11
C THR A 414 -7.97 -32.61 -9.96
N ALA A 415 -6.94 -33.46 -9.80
CA ALA A 415 -7.12 -34.90 -9.57
C ALA A 415 -7.90 -35.16 -8.27
N ILE A 416 -7.50 -34.54 -7.16
CA ILE A 416 -8.20 -34.70 -5.87
C ILE A 416 -9.65 -34.23 -5.96
N LEU A 417 -9.89 -33.10 -6.63
CA LEU A 417 -11.24 -32.53 -6.76
C LEU A 417 -12.13 -33.24 -7.77
N ARG A 418 -11.62 -34.19 -8.58
CA ARG A 418 -12.48 -35.07 -9.39
C ARG A 418 -13.23 -36.08 -8.53
N HIS A 419 -12.62 -36.51 -7.42
CA HIS A 419 -13.25 -37.45 -6.50
C HIS A 419 -14.40 -36.78 -5.75
N GLU A 420 -15.64 -37.28 -5.93
CA GLU A 420 -16.86 -36.59 -5.49
C GLU A 420 -16.91 -36.34 -3.99
N LYS A 421 -16.66 -37.38 -3.16
CA LYS A 421 -16.71 -37.23 -1.69
C LYS A 421 -15.65 -36.25 -1.19
N SER A 422 -14.42 -36.37 -1.69
CA SER A 422 -13.32 -35.46 -1.35
C SER A 422 -13.64 -34.02 -1.75
N ARG A 423 -14.14 -33.81 -2.98
CA ARG A 423 -14.54 -32.48 -3.47
C ARG A 423 -15.60 -31.84 -2.59
N LYS A 424 -16.68 -32.57 -2.25
CA LYS A 424 -17.76 -32.06 -1.40
C LYS A 424 -17.26 -31.70 0.00
N TYR A 425 -16.45 -32.56 0.62
CA TYR A 425 -15.81 -32.27 1.92
C TYR A 425 -14.94 -31.00 1.87
N LEU A 426 -14.04 -30.94 0.88
CA LEU A 426 -13.10 -29.84 0.71
C LEU A 426 -13.83 -28.53 0.44
N LEU A 427 -14.86 -28.53 -0.40
CA LEU A 427 -15.67 -27.34 -0.70
C LEU A 427 -16.43 -26.82 0.53
N SER A 428 -16.99 -27.74 1.33
CA SER A 428 -17.76 -27.39 2.52
C SER A 428 -16.88 -26.85 3.66
N ASN A 429 -15.68 -27.40 3.85
CA ASN A 429 -14.91 -27.20 5.09
C ASN A 429 -13.54 -26.53 4.90
N VAL A 430 -12.93 -26.64 3.72
CA VAL A 430 -11.53 -26.26 3.53
C VAL A 430 -11.36 -25.18 2.48
N LEU A 431 -11.73 -25.41 1.22
CA LEU A 431 -11.32 -24.59 0.09
C LEU A 431 -11.83 -23.16 0.12
N TYR A 432 -13.05 -22.92 0.58
CA TYR A 432 -13.72 -21.67 0.25
C TYR A 432 -13.09 -20.39 0.84
N PRO A 433 -12.58 -20.37 2.09
CA PRO A 433 -11.78 -19.25 2.60
C PRO A 433 -10.52 -18.95 1.76
N PHE A 434 -9.98 -19.95 1.08
CA PHE A 434 -8.67 -19.86 0.41
C PHE A 434 -8.74 -20.05 -1.11
N ILE A 435 -9.93 -20.23 -1.67
CA ILE A 435 -10.15 -20.68 -3.05
C ILE A 435 -9.43 -19.75 -4.01
N VAL A 436 -9.60 -18.44 -3.82
CA VAL A 436 -9.01 -17.35 -4.59
C VAL A 436 -7.48 -17.42 -4.70
N VAL A 437 -6.78 -18.07 -3.76
CA VAL A 437 -5.32 -18.21 -3.77
C VAL A 437 -4.84 -19.12 -4.89
N PHE A 438 -5.58 -20.19 -5.21
CA PHE A 438 -5.26 -21.06 -6.37
C PHE A 438 -5.43 -20.35 -7.72
N PHE A 439 -6.21 -19.27 -7.76
CA PHE A 439 -6.51 -18.53 -8.99
C PHE A 439 -5.55 -17.38 -9.24
N TYR A 440 -4.78 -16.98 -8.24
CA TYR A 440 -3.76 -15.96 -8.41
C TYR A 440 -2.56 -16.53 -9.17
N ILE A 441 -2.20 -15.87 -10.27
CA ILE A 441 -0.99 -16.16 -11.04
C ILE A 441 0.04 -15.10 -10.64
N LYS A 442 1.09 -15.54 -9.95
CA LYS A 442 2.14 -14.63 -9.50
C LYS A 442 2.87 -14.05 -10.70
N THR A 443 3.08 -12.73 -10.69
CA THR A 443 3.95 -12.08 -11.66
C THR A 443 5.41 -12.25 -11.23
N PRO A 444 6.35 -12.61 -12.13
CA PRO A 444 7.77 -12.65 -11.82
C PRO A 444 8.26 -11.24 -11.43
N LEU A 445 8.42 -11.00 -10.13
CA LEU A 445 8.89 -9.72 -9.58
C LEU A 445 10.34 -9.41 -9.96
N ARG A 446 11.13 -10.46 -10.26
CA ARG A 446 12.53 -10.36 -10.70
C ARG A 446 12.73 -10.97 -12.07
N VAL A 447 12.57 -10.14 -13.09
CA VAL A 447 12.68 -10.51 -14.51
C VAL A 447 13.93 -11.33 -14.82
N LYS A 448 15.08 -10.98 -14.21
CA LYS A 448 16.36 -11.69 -14.42
C LYS A 448 16.40 -13.07 -13.77
N GLU A 449 16.03 -13.15 -12.49
CA GLU A 449 16.12 -14.39 -11.70
C GLU A 449 15.03 -15.39 -12.07
N ALA A 450 13.87 -14.90 -12.51
CA ALA A 450 12.77 -15.71 -13.02
C ALA A 450 12.96 -16.16 -14.48
N GLY A 451 14.13 -15.92 -15.09
CA GLY A 451 14.43 -16.27 -16.48
C GLY A 451 13.52 -15.58 -17.51
N LEU A 452 12.80 -14.52 -17.12
CA LEU A 452 11.88 -13.81 -18.01
C LEU A 452 12.64 -13.02 -19.07
N GLU A 453 13.88 -12.59 -18.79
CA GLU A 453 14.79 -12.00 -19.78
C GLU A 453 15.12 -12.98 -20.92
N GLU A 454 15.20 -14.29 -20.66
CA GLU A 454 15.36 -15.31 -21.70
C GLU A 454 14.09 -15.45 -22.54
N LEU A 455 12.92 -15.34 -21.91
CA LEU A 455 11.62 -15.48 -22.58
C LEU A 455 11.24 -14.23 -23.39
N ILE A 456 11.57 -13.04 -22.88
CA ILE A 456 11.28 -11.73 -23.46
C ILE A 456 12.60 -10.93 -23.49
N PRO A 457 13.47 -11.17 -24.50
CA PRO A 457 14.83 -10.61 -24.56
C PRO A 457 14.87 -9.11 -24.84
N THR A 458 13.75 -8.52 -25.26
CA THR A 458 13.62 -7.09 -25.50
C THR A 458 12.23 -6.63 -25.11
N THR A 459 12.13 -5.45 -24.51
CA THR A 459 10.86 -4.74 -24.30
C THR A 459 10.53 -3.88 -25.52
N TRP A 460 9.24 -3.66 -25.76
CA TRP A 460 8.73 -2.75 -26.78
C TRP A 460 7.46 -2.04 -26.26
N TRP A 461 7.36 -0.75 -26.50
CA TRP A 461 6.18 0.07 -26.21
C TRP A 461 5.93 0.97 -27.43
N PRO A 462 4.67 1.26 -27.79
CA PRO A 462 4.37 2.20 -28.86
C PRO A 462 4.86 3.61 -28.48
N THR A 463 5.90 4.12 -29.16
CA THR A 463 6.50 5.44 -28.89
C THR A 463 6.09 6.51 -29.92
N ARG A 464 5.31 6.14 -30.95
CA ARG A 464 4.95 7.03 -32.06
C ARG A 464 3.46 7.33 -32.09
N PHE A 465 3.04 8.24 -31.23
CA PHE A 465 1.76 8.91 -31.36
C PHE A 465 1.94 10.17 -32.23
N ASP A 466 1.10 10.36 -33.23
CA ASP A 466 0.98 11.61 -33.98
C ASP A 466 0.35 12.70 -33.10
N LYS A 467 0.29 13.95 -33.58
CA LYS A 467 -0.19 15.11 -32.79
C LYS A 467 -1.64 14.97 -32.28
N GLU A 468 -2.37 13.97 -32.77
CA GLU A 468 -3.73 13.62 -32.37
C GLU A 468 -3.80 12.38 -31.46
N GLY A 469 -2.67 11.77 -31.09
CA GLY A 469 -2.62 10.59 -30.24
C GLY A 469 -2.80 9.25 -30.98
N LYS A 470 -2.72 9.20 -32.32
CA LYS A 470 -2.84 7.98 -33.13
C LYS A 470 -1.46 7.44 -33.54
N GLU A 471 -1.35 6.14 -33.73
CA GLU A 471 -0.08 5.52 -34.13
C GLU A 471 0.40 5.98 -35.52
N SER A 472 1.63 6.50 -35.60
CA SER A 472 2.23 6.92 -36.89
C SER A 472 2.57 5.70 -37.76
N LYS A 473 2.27 5.74 -39.07
CA LYS A 473 2.45 4.60 -39.98
C LYS A 473 3.89 4.28 -40.43
N ASP A 474 4.85 5.20 -40.26
CA ASP A 474 6.24 5.01 -40.71
C ASP A 474 7.09 4.36 -39.62
N GLU A 475 7.14 3.03 -39.60
CA GLU A 475 7.94 2.22 -38.67
C GLU A 475 9.30 1.82 -39.31
N SER A 476 10.42 2.03 -38.60
CA SER A 476 11.75 1.62 -39.07
C SER A 476 11.89 0.09 -39.10
N ALA A 477 12.81 -0.43 -39.92
CA ALA A 477 13.04 -1.88 -40.00
C ALA A 477 13.52 -2.48 -38.65
N GLU A 478 14.31 -1.73 -37.89
CA GLU A 478 14.82 -2.11 -36.58
C GLU A 478 13.73 -2.12 -35.51
N GLU A 479 12.87 -1.10 -35.49
CA GLU A 479 11.74 -1.00 -34.57
C GLU A 479 10.72 -2.12 -34.82
N ARG A 480 10.47 -2.43 -36.10
CA ARG A 480 9.64 -3.58 -36.50
C ARG A 480 10.21 -4.91 -36.03
N LEU A 481 11.53 -5.08 -36.09
CA LEU A 481 12.19 -6.30 -35.62
C LEU A 481 12.06 -6.42 -34.09
N ARG A 482 12.26 -5.32 -33.36
CA ARG A 482 12.12 -5.24 -31.90
C ARG A 482 10.69 -5.51 -31.44
N ARG A 483 9.68 -4.90 -32.10
CA ARG A 483 8.25 -5.18 -31.84
C ARG A 483 7.94 -6.66 -32.02
N ARG A 484 8.30 -7.24 -33.18
CA ARG A 484 8.06 -8.66 -33.45
C ARG A 484 8.75 -9.57 -32.43
N ALA A 485 9.95 -9.22 -31.96
CA ALA A 485 10.66 -10.00 -30.95
C ALA A 485 9.94 -9.94 -29.59
N TYR A 486 9.48 -8.76 -29.17
CA TYR A 486 8.68 -8.57 -27.95
C TYR A 486 7.33 -9.31 -28.04
N GLU A 487 6.56 -9.11 -29.11
CA GLU A 487 5.28 -9.79 -29.34
C GLU A 487 5.41 -11.31 -29.32
N ARG A 488 6.46 -11.87 -29.95
CA ARG A 488 6.75 -13.30 -29.86
C ARG A 488 7.04 -13.73 -28.42
N GLY A 489 7.77 -12.93 -27.65
CA GLY A 489 8.01 -13.16 -26.23
C GLY A 489 6.72 -13.19 -25.41
N CYS A 490 5.89 -12.15 -25.56
CA CYS A 490 4.57 -12.05 -24.93
C CYS A 490 3.66 -13.22 -25.31
N GLN A 491 3.65 -13.63 -26.58
CA GLN A 491 2.85 -14.76 -27.03
C GLN A 491 3.33 -16.09 -26.44
N ARG A 492 4.65 -16.29 -26.28
CA ARG A 492 5.18 -17.47 -25.60
C ARG A 492 4.78 -17.49 -24.12
N LEU A 493 4.89 -16.35 -23.43
CA LEU A 493 4.46 -16.23 -22.04
C LEU A 493 2.96 -16.49 -21.90
N LYS A 494 2.15 -15.89 -22.78
CA LYS A 494 0.70 -16.08 -22.84
C LYS A 494 0.34 -17.56 -22.97
N LYS A 495 0.95 -18.28 -23.92
CA LYS A 495 0.72 -19.73 -24.10
C LYS A 495 1.04 -20.56 -22.85
N ARG A 496 2.03 -20.17 -22.05
CA ARG A 496 2.38 -20.88 -20.81
C ARG A 496 1.39 -20.56 -19.68
N ILE A 497 0.98 -19.31 -19.58
CA ILE A 497 -0.05 -18.87 -18.65
C ILE A 497 -1.40 -19.53 -18.97
N GLU A 498 -1.76 -19.65 -20.26
CA GLU A 498 -2.99 -20.33 -20.72
C GLU A 498 -3.12 -21.75 -20.15
N VAL A 499 -2.04 -22.52 -20.02
CA VAL A 499 -2.08 -23.87 -19.40
C VAL A 499 -2.47 -23.82 -17.92
N VAL A 500 -1.93 -22.86 -17.16
CA VAL A 500 -2.27 -22.64 -15.75
C VAL A 500 -3.73 -22.20 -15.63
N GLU A 501 -4.14 -21.28 -16.49
CA GLU A 501 -5.50 -20.76 -16.55
C GLU A 501 -6.53 -21.84 -16.89
N GLU A 502 -6.22 -22.73 -17.83
CA GLU A 502 -7.05 -23.88 -18.18
C GLU A 502 -7.26 -24.82 -16.99
N LEU A 503 -6.19 -25.14 -16.24
CA LEU A 503 -6.28 -25.96 -15.03
C LEU A 503 -7.12 -25.27 -13.94
N GLN A 504 -6.95 -23.97 -13.74
CA GLN A 504 -7.78 -23.19 -12.81
C GLN A 504 -9.27 -23.22 -13.22
N VAL A 505 -9.57 -23.05 -14.51
CA VAL A 505 -10.95 -23.15 -15.01
C VAL A 505 -11.51 -24.56 -14.84
N GLN A 506 -10.69 -25.61 -15.03
CA GLN A 506 -11.12 -26.99 -14.75
C GLN A 506 -11.48 -27.20 -13.27
N ILE A 507 -10.69 -26.66 -12.35
CA ILE A 507 -11.01 -26.67 -10.91
C ILE A 507 -12.39 -26.02 -10.67
N LEU A 508 -12.65 -24.84 -11.26
CA LEU A 508 -13.97 -24.20 -11.15
C LEU A 508 -15.10 -25.03 -11.72
N LYS A 509 -14.90 -25.66 -12.88
CA LYS A 509 -15.91 -26.56 -13.48
C LYS A 509 -16.24 -27.74 -12.58
N LEU A 510 -15.25 -28.30 -11.88
CA LEU A 510 -15.49 -29.35 -10.88
C LEU A 510 -16.30 -28.83 -9.69
N MET A 511 -15.99 -27.63 -9.21
CA MET A 511 -16.71 -27.00 -8.10
C MET A 511 -18.12 -26.55 -8.47
N LEU A 512 -18.35 -26.18 -9.73
CA LEU A 512 -19.63 -25.84 -10.32
C LEU A 512 -20.39 -27.06 -10.89
N ASN A 513 -19.90 -28.26 -10.61
CA ASN A 513 -20.54 -29.49 -11.06
C ASN A 513 -21.92 -29.66 -10.43
N ASN A 514 -22.87 -30.08 -11.25
CA ASN A 514 -24.26 -30.29 -10.89
C ASN A 514 -24.78 -31.66 -11.35
N LYS A 515 -23.86 -32.56 -11.70
CA LYS A 515 -24.13 -33.95 -12.10
C LYS A 515 -23.52 -34.95 -11.10
N ASP A 516 -23.34 -34.53 -9.86
CA ASP A 516 -22.85 -35.39 -8.77
C ASP A 516 -23.82 -36.56 -8.58
N LYS A 517 -23.29 -37.77 -8.37
CA LYS A 517 -24.09 -39.01 -8.35
C LYS A 517 -24.45 -39.48 -6.93
N GLY A 518 -23.78 -38.97 -5.89
CA GLY A 518 -23.97 -39.36 -4.50
C GLY A 518 -25.12 -38.65 -3.78
N THR A 519 -25.53 -39.19 -2.63
CA THR A 519 -26.54 -38.59 -1.75
C THR A 519 -26.05 -37.24 -1.17
N GLY A 520 -26.92 -36.22 -1.17
CA GLY A 520 -26.61 -34.87 -0.65
C GLY A 520 -26.65 -33.75 -1.70
N GLU A 521 -26.35 -32.52 -1.28
CA GLU A 521 -26.37 -31.32 -2.15
C GLU A 521 -25.34 -31.41 -3.28
N ALA A 522 -25.68 -30.85 -4.46
CA ALA A 522 -24.76 -30.75 -5.59
C ALA A 522 -23.60 -29.80 -5.27
N SER A 523 -22.39 -30.08 -5.78
CA SER A 523 -21.18 -29.26 -5.56
C SER A 523 -21.43 -27.78 -5.90
N ARG A 524 -22.15 -27.51 -7.00
CA ARG A 524 -22.53 -26.13 -7.39
C ARG A 524 -23.31 -25.39 -6.30
N TYR A 525 -24.21 -26.07 -5.61
CA TYR A 525 -25.04 -25.46 -4.56
C TYR A 525 -24.20 -25.10 -3.33
N ILE A 526 -23.31 -26.01 -2.91
CA ILE A 526 -22.34 -25.76 -1.84
C ILE A 526 -21.45 -24.57 -2.24
N PHE A 527 -20.95 -24.54 -3.48
CA PHE A 527 -20.16 -23.43 -4.00
C PHE A 527 -20.93 -22.12 -3.93
N LEU A 528 -22.19 -22.07 -4.36
CA LEU A 528 -23.01 -20.86 -4.39
C LEU A 528 -23.35 -20.32 -3.00
N ASN A 529 -23.61 -21.19 -2.02
CA ASN A 529 -23.88 -20.76 -0.65
C ASN A 529 -22.65 -20.14 0.00
N LYS A 530 -21.50 -20.78 -0.21
CA LYS A 530 -20.23 -20.22 0.20
C LYS A 530 -19.94 -18.93 -0.58
N PHE A 531 -20.15 -18.99 -1.90
CA PHE A 531 -20.38 -17.93 -2.90
C PHE A 531 -20.67 -16.57 -2.28
N ARG A 532 -21.94 -16.53 -1.87
CA ARG A 532 -22.68 -15.46 -1.23
C ARG A 532 -22.05 -14.99 0.07
N LYS A 533 -21.64 -15.91 0.95
CA LYS A 533 -21.03 -15.57 2.24
C LYS A 533 -19.73 -14.79 2.07
N PHE A 534 -18.84 -15.20 1.15
CA PHE A 534 -17.61 -14.46 0.88
C PHE A 534 -17.87 -13.06 0.34
N LEU A 535 -18.87 -12.90 -0.53
CA LEU A 535 -19.20 -11.58 -1.05
C LEU A 535 -19.78 -10.66 0.04
N GLN A 536 -20.63 -11.18 0.91
CA GLN A 536 -21.16 -10.44 2.07
C GLN A 536 -20.03 -9.99 3.01
N GLU A 537 -19.10 -10.90 3.35
CA GLU A 537 -17.95 -10.59 4.21
C GLU A 537 -17.03 -9.51 3.60
N ASN A 538 -16.83 -9.50 2.28
CA ASN A 538 -16.01 -8.50 1.60
C ASN A 538 -16.75 -7.19 1.29
N ALA A 539 -18.09 -7.17 1.32
CA ALA A 539 -18.90 -5.98 1.08
C ALA A 539 -19.15 -5.12 2.34
N SER A 540 -19.30 -5.74 3.52
CA SER A 540 -19.68 -5.06 4.77
C SER A 540 -18.60 -4.17 5.42
N ASN A 541 -17.37 -4.14 4.89
CA ASN A 541 -16.20 -3.47 5.50
C ASN A 541 -16.09 -1.95 5.22
N ARG A 542 -17.19 -1.20 5.17
CA ARG A 542 -17.18 0.26 4.88
C ARG A 542 -16.42 1.15 5.89
N GLY A 543 -15.92 0.60 7.00
CA GLY A 543 -15.23 1.34 8.05
C GLY A 543 -13.85 0.82 8.48
N HIS A 544 -13.30 -0.25 7.88
CA HIS A 544 -11.95 -0.74 8.19
C HIS A 544 -11.14 -0.98 6.90
N PRO A 545 -9.93 -0.40 6.76
CA PRO A 545 -9.21 -0.33 5.48
C PRO A 545 -8.52 -1.63 5.02
N THR A 546 -8.84 -2.78 5.61
CA THR A 546 -8.25 -4.07 5.24
C THR A 546 -9.32 -4.95 4.60
N ALA A 547 -9.39 -4.95 3.27
CA ALA A 547 -10.20 -5.94 2.55
C ALA A 547 -9.79 -7.36 2.99
N LEU A 548 -10.75 -8.23 3.31
CA LEU A 548 -10.46 -9.59 3.79
C LEU A 548 -9.75 -10.42 2.72
N CYS A 549 -10.04 -10.16 1.45
CA CYS A 549 -9.33 -10.68 0.29
C CYS A 549 -8.75 -9.52 -0.54
N PRO A 550 -7.49 -9.58 -1.00
CA PRO A 550 -6.95 -8.55 -1.89
C PRO A 550 -7.71 -8.49 -3.22
N PRO A 551 -8.02 -7.31 -3.76
CA PRO A 551 -8.77 -7.18 -5.02
C PRO A 551 -8.16 -7.90 -6.22
N GLU A 552 -6.84 -8.05 -6.28
CA GLU A 552 -6.10 -8.68 -7.37
C GLU A 552 -6.38 -10.20 -7.44
N TYR A 553 -6.52 -10.86 -6.28
CA TYR A 553 -6.95 -12.26 -6.20
C TYR A 553 -8.39 -12.40 -6.68
N MET A 554 -9.25 -11.45 -6.28
CA MET A 554 -10.65 -11.40 -6.72
C MET A 554 -10.75 -11.19 -8.24
N VAL A 555 -9.89 -10.36 -8.84
CA VAL A 555 -9.87 -10.14 -10.30
C VAL A 555 -9.48 -11.42 -11.05
N CYS A 556 -8.42 -12.11 -10.64
CA CYS A 556 -8.02 -13.37 -11.28
C CYS A 556 -9.12 -14.44 -11.14
N PHE A 557 -9.68 -14.57 -9.94
CA PHE A 557 -10.79 -15.49 -9.67
C PHE A 557 -12.02 -15.16 -10.51
N LEU A 558 -12.42 -13.88 -10.58
CA LEU A 558 -13.55 -13.40 -11.39
C LEU A 558 -13.34 -13.76 -12.86
N HIS A 559 -12.16 -13.50 -13.41
CA HIS A 559 -11.87 -13.81 -14.79
C HIS A 559 -12.05 -15.30 -15.08
N ARG A 560 -11.47 -16.19 -14.24
CA ARG A 560 -11.64 -17.65 -14.42
C ARG A 560 -13.08 -18.10 -14.21
N LEU A 561 -13.81 -17.47 -13.28
CA LEU A 561 -15.22 -17.74 -13.02
C LEU A 561 -16.10 -17.38 -14.22
N ILE A 562 -15.88 -16.22 -14.84
CA ILE A 562 -16.56 -15.82 -16.08
C ILE A 562 -16.27 -16.84 -17.19
N THR A 563 -15.01 -17.25 -17.39
CA THR A 563 -14.66 -18.27 -18.40
C THR A 563 -15.36 -19.60 -18.13
N ALA A 564 -15.43 -20.05 -16.88
CA ALA A 564 -16.15 -21.25 -16.50
C ALA A 564 -17.66 -21.13 -16.79
N VAL A 565 -18.28 -20.02 -16.42
CA VAL A 565 -19.71 -19.75 -16.68
C VAL A 565 -20.02 -19.66 -18.18
N ARG A 566 -19.16 -19.01 -18.98
CA ARG A 566 -19.30 -18.96 -20.45
C ARG A 566 -19.33 -20.34 -21.08
N SER A 567 -18.53 -21.28 -20.57
CA SER A 567 -18.56 -22.65 -21.10
C SER A 567 -19.92 -23.34 -20.91
N TYR A 568 -20.64 -23.06 -19.80
CA TYR A 568 -22.00 -23.56 -19.60
C TYR A 568 -23.02 -22.85 -20.49
N TRP A 569 -22.82 -21.57 -20.82
CA TRP A 569 -23.62 -20.85 -21.81
C TRP A 569 -23.53 -21.53 -23.18
N ASP A 570 -22.31 -21.80 -23.64
CA ASP A 570 -22.07 -22.41 -24.95
C ASP A 570 -22.53 -23.88 -24.99
N GLU A 571 -22.41 -24.63 -23.88
CA GLU A 571 -23.06 -25.94 -23.74
C GLU A 571 -24.59 -25.86 -23.87
N GLY A 572 -25.20 -24.80 -23.34
CA GLY A 572 -26.62 -24.50 -23.51
C GLY A 572 -27.00 -24.22 -24.97
N LYS A 573 -26.20 -23.44 -25.68
CA LYS A 573 -26.37 -23.20 -27.12
C LYS A 573 -26.28 -24.49 -27.94
N MET A 574 -25.36 -25.40 -27.61
CA MET A 574 -25.30 -26.71 -28.29
C MET A 574 -26.58 -27.53 -28.10
N ARG A 575 -27.31 -27.34 -27.00
CA ARG A 575 -28.63 -27.95 -26.77
C ARG A 575 -29.78 -27.19 -27.42
N ASN A 576 -29.62 -25.88 -27.65
CA ASN A 576 -30.62 -25.02 -28.28
C ASN A 576 -29.96 -24.12 -29.36
N PRO A 577 -29.93 -24.55 -30.64
CA PRO A 577 -29.21 -23.88 -31.72
C PRO A 577 -29.67 -22.44 -32.03
N GLY A 578 -30.85 -22.03 -31.54
CA GLY A 578 -31.36 -20.66 -31.68
C GLY A 578 -30.78 -19.65 -30.68
N CYS A 579 -29.97 -20.09 -29.71
CA CYS A 579 -29.34 -19.23 -28.72
C CYS A 579 -28.06 -18.57 -29.24
N VAL A 580 -27.85 -17.32 -28.83
CA VAL A 580 -26.67 -16.50 -29.14
C VAL A 580 -25.40 -17.13 -28.54
N SER A 581 -24.27 -17.06 -29.24
CA SER A 581 -22.99 -17.55 -28.70
C SER A 581 -22.48 -16.68 -27.56
N SER A 582 -21.70 -17.23 -26.64
CA SER A 582 -21.01 -16.39 -25.66
C SER A 582 -20.08 -15.35 -26.30
N ASP A 583 -19.52 -15.65 -27.48
CA ASP A 583 -18.68 -14.74 -28.28
C ASP A 583 -19.44 -13.58 -28.95
N GLU A 584 -20.75 -13.73 -29.14
CA GLU A 584 -21.62 -12.70 -29.72
C GLU A 584 -22.12 -11.71 -28.63
N ALA A 585 -21.93 -12.04 -27.35
CA ALA A 585 -22.27 -11.16 -26.23
C ALA A 585 -21.23 -10.04 -26.07
N TYR A 586 -21.57 -8.84 -26.54
CA TYR A 586 -20.71 -7.66 -26.45
C TYR A 586 -21.25 -6.64 -25.44
N VAL A 587 -20.43 -6.32 -24.42
CA VAL A 587 -20.66 -5.19 -23.54
C VAL A 587 -19.62 -4.12 -23.84
N PRO A 588 -20.01 -2.91 -24.29
CA PRO A 588 -19.08 -1.82 -24.56
C PRO A 588 -18.15 -1.55 -23.36
N PRO A 589 -16.81 -1.65 -23.52
CA PRO A 589 -15.87 -1.43 -22.42
C PRO A 589 -16.06 -0.08 -21.72
N GLN A 590 -16.51 0.94 -22.46
CA GLN A 590 -16.77 2.29 -21.96
C GLN A 590 -17.71 2.32 -20.76
N LEU A 591 -18.71 1.43 -20.71
CA LEU A 591 -19.70 1.38 -19.64
C LEU A 591 -19.08 1.06 -18.27
N PHE A 592 -17.92 0.42 -18.26
CA PHE A 592 -17.23 -0.02 -17.06
C PHE A 592 -16.31 1.04 -16.44
N TYR A 593 -16.01 2.14 -17.15
CA TYR A 593 -15.05 3.17 -16.68
C TYR A 593 -15.50 4.62 -16.87
N ASN A 594 -16.60 4.89 -17.58
CA ASN A 594 -17.05 6.27 -17.85
C ASN A 594 -18.01 6.85 -16.80
N GLY A 595 -18.25 6.14 -15.69
CA GLY A 595 -19.11 6.59 -14.60
C GLY A 595 -20.59 6.81 -14.97
N LYS A 596 -21.03 6.43 -16.18
CA LYS A 596 -22.42 6.61 -16.64
C LYS A 596 -23.41 5.66 -15.97
N VAL A 597 -22.91 4.61 -15.33
CA VAL A 597 -23.71 3.70 -14.53
C VAL A 597 -23.45 4.05 -13.07
N ASP A 598 -24.48 4.54 -12.37
CA ASP A 598 -24.37 4.80 -10.94
C ASP A 598 -24.43 3.46 -10.17
N TYR A 599 -23.28 3.10 -9.60
CA TYR A 599 -23.09 1.84 -8.87
C TYR A 599 -23.20 2.04 -7.34
N PHE A 600 -23.37 3.28 -6.85
CA PHE A 600 -23.40 3.59 -5.41
C PHE A 600 -24.76 3.39 -4.76
N ASP A 601 -25.78 3.10 -5.55
CA ASP A 601 -27.11 2.81 -5.05
C ASP A 601 -27.14 1.38 -4.46
N LEU A 602 -26.74 1.23 -3.19
CA LEU A 602 -26.78 -0.07 -2.49
C LEU A 602 -28.18 -0.63 -2.32
N GLN A 603 -29.23 0.14 -2.62
CA GLN A 603 -30.58 -0.40 -2.80
C GLN A 603 -30.66 -1.36 -4.01
N ARG A 604 -29.62 -1.40 -4.86
CA ARG A 604 -29.39 -2.41 -5.92
C ARG A 604 -28.62 -3.65 -5.44
N LEU A 605 -28.47 -3.92 -4.15
CA LEU A 605 -28.06 -5.24 -3.62
C LEU A 605 -29.19 -6.27 -3.72
N GLY A 606 -29.80 -6.35 -4.91
CA GLY A 606 -30.69 -7.40 -5.38
C GLY A 606 -30.42 -7.52 -6.89
N GLY A 607 -29.91 -8.67 -7.32
CA GLY A 607 -29.19 -8.88 -8.57
C GLY A 607 -29.95 -8.58 -9.87
N LEU A 608 -29.33 -8.92 -11.01
CA LEU A 608 -29.94 -8.90 -12.33
C LEU A 608 -31.32 -9.55 -12.27
N LEU A 609 -31.49 -10.61 -11.49
CA LEU A 609 -32.78 -11.26 -11.28
C LEU A 609 -33.82 -10.34 -10.61
N SER A 610 -33.49 -9.56 -9.58
CA SER A 610 -34.42 -8.61 -8.96
C SER A 610 -34.75 -7.45 -9.89
N HIS A 611 -33.77 -6.96 -10.67
CA HIS A 611 -34.01 -5.95 -11.70
C HIS A 611 -34.88 -6.48 -12.84
N LEU A 612 -34.58 -7.65 -13.38
CA LEU A 612 -35.37 -8.34 -14.41
C LEU A 612 -36.79 -8.62 -13.89
N LYS A 613 -36.93 -9.13 -12.65
CA LYS A 613 -38.24 -9.34 -11.98
C LYS A 613 -39.05 -8.04 -11.83
N LYS A 614 -38.39 -6.89 -11.62
CA LYS A 614 -39.03 -5.58 -11.46
C LYS A 614 -39.33 -4.88 -12.79
N THR A 615 -38.48 -5.04 -13.79
CA THR A 615 -38.48 -4.23 -15.03
C THR A 615 -39.00 -4.99 -16.26
N LEU A 616 -38.88 -6.33 -16.29
CA LEU A 616 -39.29 -7.19 -17.40
C LEU A 616 -40.21 -8.33 -16.94
N LYS A 617 -41.03 -8.07 -15.92
CA LYS A 617 -41.92 -9.04 -15.27
C LYS A 617 -42.79 -9.81 -16.26
N ASP A 618 -43.41 -9.10 -17.21
CA ASP A 618 -44.35 -9.68 -18.17
C ASP A 618 -43.65 -10.51 -19.27
N ASP A 619 -42.42 -10.11 -19.64
CA ASP A 619 -41.58 -10.85 -20.59
C ASP A 619 -41.00 -12.13 -19.97
N LEU A 620 -40.63 -12.11 -18.68
CA LEU A 620 -40.15 -13.30 -17.96
C LEU A 620 -41.26 -14.33 -17.73
N ALA A 621 -42.46 -13.86 -17.40
CA ALA A 621 -43.63 -14.72 -17.23
C ALA A 621 -44.04 -15.39 -18.56
N SER A 622 -43.93 -14.67 -19.69
CA SER A 622 -44.37 -15.16 -21.00
C SER A 622 -43.32 -15.98 -21.76
N LYS A 623 -42.01 -15.73 -21.58
CA LYS A 623 -40.93 -16.38 -22.36
C LYS A 623 -40.08 -17.38 -21.57
N ALA A 624 -40.06 -17.32 -20.23
CA ALA A 624 -39.19 -18.13 -19.40
C ALA A 624 -39.93 -19.00 -18.36
N ASN A 625 -41.27 -19.01 -18.36
CA ASN A 625 -42.11 -19.77 -17.40
C ASN A 625 -41.72 -19.54 -15.93
N ILE A 626 -41.43 -18.30 -15.54
CA ILE A 626 -41.18 -17.94 -14.14
C ILE A 626 -42.46 -17.31 -13.57
N LEU A 627 -43.27 -18.09 -12.84
CA LEU A 627 -44.45 -17.62 -12.09
C LEU A 627 -44.03 -16.76 -10.88
N MET A 628 -44.68 -15.61 -10.71
CA MET A 628 -44.35 -14.59 -9.71
C MET A 628 -45.51 -14.37 -8.72
N ASP A 629 -45.25 -14.48 -7.42
CA ASP A 629 -46.21 -14.18 -6.34
C ASP A 629 -46.32 -12.64 -6.14
N PRO A 630 -47.53 -12.05 -6.14
CA PRO A 630 -47.73 -10.61 -5.89
C PRO A 630 -47.13 -10.09 -4.57
N ALA A 631 -46.93 -10.93 -3.55
CA ALA A 631 -46.39 -10.54 -2.26
C ALA A 631 -44.88 -10.16 -2.30
N GLU A 632 -44.09 -10.69 -3.25
CA GLU A 632 -42.66 -10.35 -3.40
C GLU A 632 -42.42 -8.88 -3.82
N ILE A 633 -43.42 -8.21 -4.41
CA ILE A 633 -43.28 -6.86 -4.98
C ILE A 633 -43.44 -5.77 -3.91
N GLN A 634 -44.17 -6.03 -2.83
CA GLN A 634 -44.39 -5.06 -1.74
C GLN A 634 -43.28 -5.07 -0.68
N ALA A 635 -42.53 -6.17 -0.51
CA ALA A 635 -41.48 -6.28 0.51
C ALA A 635 -40.15 -5.58 0.16
N THR A 636 -40.10 -4.81 -0.95
CA THR A 636 -38.88 -4.11 -1.41
C THR A 636 -38.95 -2.58 -1.33
N SER A 637 -39.91 -2.00 -0.59
CA SER A 637 -39.79 -0.61 -0.12
C SER A 637 -39.22 -0.61 1.29
N MET A 638 -37.98 -0.15 1.43
CA MET A 638 -37.26 -0.03 2.69
C MET A 638 -37.55 1.35 3.34
N ASP A 639 -38.83 1.73 3.43
CA ASP A 639 -39.26 3.04 3.96
C ASP A 639 -39.60 3.04 5.46
N ASP A 640 -39.55 1.90 6.16
CA ASP A 640 -40.02 1.78 7.56
C ASP A 640 -38.92 1.42 8.58
N LEU A 641 -37.73 2.04 8.50
CA LEU A 641 -36.72 1.95 9.56
C LEU A 641 -36.06 3.32 9.82
N ASP A 642 -36.86 4.31 10.19
CA ASP A 642 -36.37 5.58 10.74
C ASP A 642 -37.40 6.16 11.74
N GLU A 643 -37.75 5.41 12.80
CA GLU A 643 -38.40 5.98 14.00
C GLU A 643 -38.02 5.20 15.26
N GLU A 644 -36.82 5.40 15.81
CA GLU A 644 -36.65 5.37 17.27
C GLU A 644 -35.69 6.51 17.70
N GLU A 645 -36.25 7.44 18.46
CA GLU A 645 -35.60 8.61 19.06
C GLU A 645 -34.53 8.19 20.08
N GLU A 646 -33.34 8.81 20.00
CA GLU A 646 -32.57 9.11 21.21
C GLU A 646 -32.06 10.56 21.15
N SER A 647 -32.63 11.36 22.04
CA SER A 647 -32.44 12.80 22.21
C SER A 647 -31.08 13.15 22.84
N GLY A 648 -30.30 14.01 22.19
CA GLY A 648 -29.09 14.61 22.78
C GLY A 648 -28.48 15.69 21.89
N SER A 649 -28.70 16.95 22.25
CA SER A 649 -28.37 18.17 21.51
C SER A 649 -26.88 18.41 21.20
N ALA A 650 -26.55 18.67 19.92
CA ALA A 650 -25.54 19.67 19.52
C ALA A 650 -25.69 20.06 18.04
N GLN A 651 -25.84 21.36 17.79
CA GLN A 651 -26.18 21.99 16.51
C GLN A 651 -25.09 21.84 15.44
N ARG A 652 -25.49 21.47 14.21
CA ARG A 652 -24.75 21.79 12.97
C ARG A 652 -25.03 23.25 12.57
N PRO A 653 -24.04 24.00 12.06
CA PRO A 653 -24.31 25.09 11.12
C PRO A 653 -24.19 24.59 9.68
N PHE A 654 -25.28 24.74 8.93
CA PHE A 654 -25.28 24.72 7.47
C PHE A 654 -24.59 25.99 6.94
N GLY A 655 -23.77 25.86 5.89
CA GLY A 655 -23.27 27.00 5.13
C GLY A 655 -22.34 26.63 3.97
N ALA A 656 -22.77 27.04 2.77
CA ALA A 656 -22.00 27.23 1.53
C ALA A 656 -21.68 26.01 0.64
N VAL A 657 -22.64 25.73 -0.24
CA VAL A 657 -22.39 25.36 -1.64
C VAL A 657 -21.62 26.51 -2.30
N ALA A 658 -20.41 26.25 -2.82
CA ALA A 658 -19.73 27.17 -3.73
C ALA A 658 -18.98 26.39 -4.82
N MET A 659 -19.29 26.79 -6.05
CA MET A 659 -18.66 26.45 -7.31
C MET A 659 -17.13 26.57 -7.27
N GLY A 660 -16.42 25.58 -7.82
CA GLY A 660 -14.99 25.66 -8.07
C GLY A 660 -14.53 24.53 -8.99
N GLY A 661 -14.34 24.85 -10.28
CA GLY A 661 -13.84 23.92 -11.29
C GLY A 661 -12.45 23.40 -10.95
N ALA A 662 -12.29 22.08 -11.03
CA ALA A 662 -11.02 21.40 -10.92
C ALA A 662 -10.13 21.78 -12.12
N LEU A 663 -9.11 22.60 -11.87
CA LEU A 663 -8.01 22.81 -12.82
C LEU A 663 -6.96 21.70 -12.64
N ALA A 664 -6.55 21.16 -13.79
CA ALA A 664 -5.66 20.03 -13.95
C ALA A 664 -4.27 20.25 -13.33
N ARG A 665 -3.70 19.14 -12.88
CA ARG A 665 -2.41 19.00 -12.18
C ARG A 665 -1.30 18.69 -13.21
N PRO A 666 -0.07 19.20 -13.07
CA PRO A 666 1.07 18.70 -13.83
C PRO A 666 1.59 17.38 -13.22
N SER A 667 1.91 16.41 -14.05
CA SER A 667 1.96 14.98 -13.72
C SER A 667 3.35 14.36 -13.48
N TRP A 668 4.43 15.14 -13.51
CA TRP A 668 5.80 14.57 -13.53
C TRP A 668 6.41 14.10 -12.19
N LEU A 669 5.65 13.95 -11.11
CA LEU A 669 6.18 13.55 -9.79
C LEU A 669 5.34 12.46 -9.12
N SER A 670 5.16 11.32 -9.79
CA SER A 670 4.80 10.05 -9.14
C SER A 670 5.26 8.92 -10.05
N SER A 671 6.34 8.22 -9.69
CA SER A 671 6.66 6.93 -10.31
C SER A 671 5.90 5.85 -9.55
N PRO A 672 4.90 5.18 -10.16
CA PRO A 672 4.23 4.06 -9.52
C PRO A 672 5.02 2.79 -9.84
N THR A 673 6.11 2.53 -9.12
CA THR A 673 6.71 1.19 -9.19
C THR A 673 5.73 0.15 -8.63
N LEU A 674 5.57 -0.98 -9.33
CA LEU A 674 4.80 -2.20 -9.00
C LEU A 674 4.92 -2.70 -7.54
N GLY A 675 5.86 -2.18 -6.76
CA GLY A 675 6.14 -2.59 -5.38
C GLY A 675 5.05 -2.24 -4.37
N ARG A 676 4.26 -1.16 -4.58
CA ARG A 676 3.19 -0.74 -3.63
C ARG A 676 1.97 -1.67 -3.66
N ALA A 677 1.59 -2.20 -4.83
CA ALA A 677 0.46 -3.12 -4.94
C ALA A 677 0.77 -4.43 -4.18
N ASN A 678 1.98 -4.98 -4.36
CA ASN A 678 2.40 -6.23 -3.72
C ASN A 678 2.54 -6.16 -2.19
N ARG A 679 2.73 -4.98 -1.58
CA ARG A 679 2.76 -4.84 -0.10
C ARG A 679 1.41 -5.15 0.57
N PHE A 680 0.29 -4.83 -0.10
CA PHE A 680 -1.05 -5.12 0.42
C PHE A 680 -1.51 -6.58 0.15
N LEU A 681 -0.97 -7.23 -0.90
CA LEU A 681 -1.36 -8.58 -1.34
C LEU A 681 -1.02 -9.69 -0.35
N SER A 682 0.01 -9.50 0.44
CA SER A 682 0.59 -10.58 1.24
C SER A 682 0.05 -10.65 2.65
N THR A 683 -0.16 -9.51 3.30
CA THR A 683 -0.75 -9.43 4.64
C THR A 683 -2.16 -10.03 4.66
N ALA A 684 -3.01 -9.67 3.68
CA ALA A 684 -4.38 -10.20 3.59
C ALA A 684 -4.42 -11.69 3.19
N ALA A 685 -3.45 -12.20 2.43
CA ALA A 685 -3.41 -13.62 2.06
C ALA A 685 -2.87 -14.54 3.17
N VAL A 686 -2.02 -14.04 4.08
CA VAL A 686 -1.68 -14.75 5.33
C VAL A 686 -2.90 -14.78 6.26
N SER A 687 -3.62 -13.66 6.40
CA SER A 687 -4.92 -13.60 7.11
C SER A 687 -6.05 -14.41 6.47
N LEU A 688 -5.88 -14.83 5.21
CA LEU A 688 -6.78 -15.79 4.58
C LEU A 688 -6.40 -17.21 4.98
N MET A 689 -5.10 -17.56 5.09
CA MET A 689 -4.55 -18.90 5.38
C MET A 689 -4.65 -19.34 6.85
N THR A 690 -5.00 -18.45 7.77
CA THR A 690 -5.24 -18.77 9.18
C THR A 690 -6.71 -19.09 9.49
N PRO A 691 -7.00 -20.12 10.31
CA PRO A 691 -8.32 -20.27 10.89
C PRO A 691 -8.62 -19.04 11.75
N ARG A 692 -9.76 -18.37 11.49
CA ARG A 692 -10.17 -17.21 12.29
C ARG A 692 -10.90 -17.67 13.55
N ARG A 693 -10.67 -16.99 14.68
CA ARG A 693 -11.55 -17.11 15.85
C ARG A 693 -13.01 -16.92 15.40
N PRO A 694 -13.96 -17.77 15.85
CA PRO A 694 -15.36 -17.39 15.83
C PRO A 694 -15.47 -16.03 16.52
N LEU A 695 -16.03 -15.04 15.83
CA LEU A 695 -16.50 -13.81 16.49
C LEU A 695 -17.34 -14.24 17.69
N ALA A 696 -17.20 -13.53 18.82
CA ALA A 696 -18.02 -13.75 20.02
C ALA A 696 -19.48 -13.99 19.61
N PRO A 697 -20.21 -14.90 20.30
CA PRO A 697 -21.54 -15.27 19.85
C PRO A 697 -22.37 -13.99 19.67
N PRO A 698 -22.97 -13.74 18.49
CA PRO A 698 -24.01 -12.74 18.41
C PRO A 698 -25.03 -13.11 19.48
N GLU A 699 -25.60 -12.11 20.16
CA GLU A 699 -26.61 -12.30 21.19
C GLU A 699 -27.58 -13.42 20.76
N LYS A 700 -27.76 -14.39 21.66
CA LYS A 700 -28.50 -15.62 21.41
C LYS A 700 -29.91 -15.30 20.88
N VAL A 701 -30.09 -15.32 19.57
CA VAL A 701 -31.38 -15.65 18.98
C VAL A 701 -31.57 -17.14 19.24
N LYS A 702 -32.51 -17.48 20.13
CA LYS A 702 -32.80 -18.85 20.55
C LYS A 702 -33.22 -19.70 19.34
N VAL A 703 -32.29 -20.48 18.80
CA VAL A 703 -32.60 -21.62 17.96
C VAL A 703 -32.66 -22.85 18.87
N ARG A 704 -33.85 -23.43 19.04
CA ARG A 704 -34.02 -24.73 19.69
C ARG A 704 -33.52 -25.82 18.75
N THR A 705 -32.39 -26.44 19.08
CA THR A 705 -31.94 -27.67 18.42
C THR A 705 -32.57 -28.87 19.14
N LEU A 706 -33.32 -29.70 18.41
CA LEU A 706 -33.68 -31.04 18.86
C LEU A 706 -32.66 -32.06 18.33
N ALA A 707 -32.41 -33.11 19.10
CA ALA A 707 -31.41 -34.15 18.82
C ALA A 707 -31.78 -35.01 17.60
N VAL A 708 -30.76 -35.42 16.85
CA VAL A 708 -30.82 -36.11 15.55
C VAL A 708 -31.40 -37.53 15.61
N GLU A 709 -31.59 -38.10 16.80
CA GLU A 709 -31.83 -39.55 16.95
C GLU A 709 -33.30 -39.97 17.08
N GLN A 710 -34.27 -39.06 16.93
CA GLN A 710 -35.70 -39.41 17.01
C GLN A 710 -36.55 -38.65 16.00
N ARG A 711 -36.48 -39.03 14.71
CA ARG A 711 -37.52 -38.68 13.73
C ARG A 711 -37.85 -39.88 12.86
N THR A 712 -39.12 -40.29 12.91
CA THR A 712 -39.72 -41.29 12.03
C THR A 712 -40.27 -40.66 10.76
N GLU A 713 -40.51 -41.47 9.73
CA GLU A 713 -40.95 -41.03 8.39
C GLU A 713 -42.24 -40.18 8.42
N GLU A 714 -43.06 -40.30 9.47
CA GLU A 714 -44.29 -39.50 9.67
C GLU A 714 -44.06 -38.15 10.39
N ASP A 715 -42.88 -37.88 10.97
CA ASP A 715 -42.52 -36.53 11.48
C ASP A 715 -42.05 -35.58 10.35
N ILE A 716 -41.89 -36.14 9.13
CA ILE A 716 -41.56 -35.39 7.90
C ILE A 716 -42.84 -34.81 7.28
N GLU A 717 -44.02 -35.28 7.70
CA GLU A 717 -45.31 -34.84 7.18
C GLU A 717 -46.24 -34.39 8.31
N GLY A 718 -46.01 -33.21 8.89
CA GLY A 718 -46.92 -32.71 9.94
C GLY A 718 -46.79 -31.25 10.38
N SER A 719 -47.87 -30.50 10.09
CA SER A 719 -48.42 -29.31 10.77
C SER A 719 -47.96 -27.91 10.34
N HIS A 720 -48.97 -27.19 9.82
CA HIS A 720 -48.98 -25.81 9.36
C HIS A 720 -48.77 -24.79 10.49
N GLY A 721 -48.04 -23.73 10.15
CA GLY A 721 -48.13 -22.44 10.83
C GLY A 721 -46.86 -22.03 11.58
N ASN A 722 -45.87 -21.50 10.84
CA ASN A 722 -45.03 -20.35 11.21
C ASN A 722 -43.95 -20.16 10.14
N ASP A 723 -44.30 -19.48 9.06
CA ASP A 723 -43.40 -19.20 7.93
C ASP A 723 -42.72 -17.84 8.11
N GLY A 724 -41.50 -17.88 8.63
CA GLY A 724 -40.47 -16.88 8.37
C GLY A 724 -39.33 -17.58 7.65
N LEU A 725 -38.99 -17.10 6.45
CA LEU A 725 -37.77 -17.42 5.69
C LEU A 725 -37.46 -18.92 5.54
N LEU A 726 -37.93 -19.53 4.43
CA LEU A 726 -37.27 -20.58 3.61
C LEU A 726 -38.30 -21.52 2.94
N LEU A 727 -38.09 -21.76 1.64
CA LEU A 727 -38.47 -22.96 0.84
C LEU A 727 -39.96 -23.34 0.67
N GLY A 728 -40.40 -23.48 -0.60
CA GLY A 728 -41.58 -24.29 -0.97
C GLY A 728 -42.24 -23.83 -2.28
N ARG A 729 -42.26 -24.71 -3.29
CA ARG A 729 -42.97 -24.52 -4.57
C ARG A 729 -44.50 -24.34 -4.33
N PRO A 730 -45.23 -23.63 -5.21
CA PRO A 730 -46.66 -23.87 -5.40
C PRO A 730 -46.88 -25.26 -6.02
N LEU A 731 -47.92 -25.96 -5.56
CA LEU A 731 -48.42 -27.19 -6.15
C LEU A 731 -49.07 -26.91 -7.51
N GLU A 732 -48.84 -27.83 -8.45
CA GLU A 732 -49.30 -27.87 -9.86
C GLU A 732 -48.42 -27.15 -10.90
N GLU A 733 -47.18 -27.60 -11.08
CA GLU A 733 -46.50 -27.57 -12.39
C GLU A 733 -45.40 -28.66 -12.45
N PRO A 734 -45.15 -29.27 -13.63
CA PRO A 734 -44.30 -30.47 -13.75
C PRO A 734 -42.84 -30.19 -13.40
N ASP A 735 -42.13 -31.23 -12.96
CA ASP A 735 -40.75 -31.18 -12.48
C ASP A 735 -39.74 -30.51 -13.44
N HIS A 736 -39.55 -29.20 -13.28
CA HIS A 736 -38.36 -28.50 -13.75
C HIS A 736 -37.33 -28.33 -12.62
N PRO A 737 -36.10 -28.88 -12.75
CA PRO A 737 -35.15 -28.99 -11.65
C PRO A 737 -34.62 -27.61 -11.21
N ILE A 738 -34.38 -27.47 -9.91
CA ILE A 738 -33.81 -26.31 -9.16
C ILE A 738 -32.48 -25.77 -9.76
N THR A 739 -31.96 -26.40 -10.80
CA THR A 739 -30.62 -26.27 -11.34
C THR A 739 -30.40 -25.09 -12.29
N GLU A 740 -31.44 -24.53 -12.91
CA GLU A 740 -31.30 -23.42 -13.88
C GLU A 740 -31.13 -22.04 -13.20
N LYS A 741 -31.78 -21.82 -12.04
CA LYS A 741 -31.66 -20.56 -11.27
C LYS A 741 -30.26 -20.36 -10.67
N SER A 742 -29.53 -21.45 -10.41
CA SER A 742 -28.20 -21.41 -9.78
C SER A 742 -27.12 -20.68 -10.61
N LEU A 743 -27.16 -20.77 -11.94
CA LEU A 743 -26.19 -20.08 -12.81
C LEU A 743 -26.47 -18.57 -12.89
N LEU A 744 -27.75 -18.19 -12.84
CA LEU A 744 -28.16 -16.78 -12.76
C LEU A 744 -27.71 -16.15 -11.44
N GLU A 745 -27.83 -16.87 -10.33
CA GLU A 745 -27.33 -16.39 -9.03
C GLU A 745 -25.79 -16.27 -8.99
N ILE A 746 -25.06 -17.15 -9.70
CA ILE A 746 -23.60 -17.02 -9.85
C ILE A 746 -23.27 -15.76 -10.66
N LEU A 747 -24.01 -15.47 -11.75
CA LEU A 747 -23.86 -14.24 -12.53
C LEU A 747 -24.10 -12.99 -11.68
N ASP A 748 -25.09 -13.00 -10.79
CA ASP A 748 -25.32 -11.91 -9.84
C ASP A 748 -24.12 -11.68 -8.92
N GLY A 749 -23.54 -12.76 -8.39
CA GLY A 749 -22.33 -12.66 -7.56
C GLY A 749 -21.09 -12.20 -8.36
N ILE A 750 -20.97 -12.56 -9.64
CA ILE A 750 -19.92 -12.05 -10.55
C ILE A 750 -20.04 -10.53 -10.70
N VAL A 751 -21.24 -9.99 -10.90
CA VAL A 751 -21.47 -8.54 -11.02
C VAL A 751 -21.11 -7.81 -9.73
N MET A 752 -21.50 -8.36 -8.57
CA MET A 752 -21.12 -7.78 -7.28
C MET A 752 -19.60 -7.83 -7.06
N MET A 753 -18.94 -8.95 -7.36
CA MET A 753 -17.48 -9.08 -7.27
C MET A 753 -16.74 -8.11 -8.19
N TYR A 754 -17.25 -7.87 -9.40
CA TYR A 754 -16.71 -6.87 -10.32
C TYR A 754 -16.65 -5.48 -9.68
N ASN A 755 -17.73 -5.06 -9.01
CA ASN A 755 -17.79 -3.76 -8.33
C ASN A 755 -16.87 -3.69 -7.11
N LEU A 756 -16.77 -4.78 -6.34
CA LEU A 756 -15.91 -4.85 -5.16
C LEU A 756 -14.41 -4.82 -5.51
N SER A 757 -14.01 -5.35 -6.67
CA SER A 757 -12.59 -5.61 -6.98
C SER A 757 -12.10 -5.01 -8.30
N VAL A 758 -12.79 -5.27 -9.41
CA VAL A 758 -12.31 -4.93 -10.75
C VAL A 758 -12.46 -3.44 -11.04
N HIS A 759 -13.58 -2.80 -10.68
CA HIS A 759 -13.76 -1.36 -10.91
C HIS A 759 -12.66 -0.52 -10.23
N GLN A 760 -12.32 -0.86 -8.98
CA GLN A 760 -11.24 -0.19 -8.24
C GLN A 760 -9.86 -0.43 -8.85
N GLN A 761 -9.59 -1.65 -9.33
CA GLN A 761 -8.31 -2.01 -9.93
C GLN A 761 -8.14 -1.46 -11.35
N LEU A 762 -9.21 -1.42 -12.16
CA LEU A 762 -9.21 -0.77 -13.46
C LEU A 762 -8.93 0.73 -13.32
N GLY A 763 -9.51 1.40 -12.32
CA GLY A 763 -9.16 2.79 -12.01
C GLY A 763 -7.67 2.99 -11.75
N LYS A 764 -7.03 2.09 -10.98
CA LYS A 764 -5.58 2.11 -10.76
C LYS A 764 -4.78 1.82 -12.04
N MET A 765 -5.22 0.84 -12.85
CA MET A 765 -4.55 0.49 -14.10
C MET A 765 -4.64 1.61 -15.14
N VAL A 766 -5.76 2.32 -15.21
CA VAL A 766 -5.91 3.50 -16.08
C VAL A 766 -4.92 4.58 -15.64
N VAL A 767 -4.85 4.88 -14.34
CA VAL A 767 -3.85 5.83 -13.82
C VAL A 767 -2.43 5.39 -14.14
N VAL A 768 -2.08 4.10 -13.96
CA VAL A 768 -0.75 3.59 -14.34
C VAL A 768 -0.51 3.66 -15.85
N SER A 769 -1.52 3.40 -16.67
CA SER A 769 -1.42 3.51 -18.12
C SER A 769 -1.20 4.97 -18.54
N ASP A 770 -1.91 5.90 -17.92
CA ASP A 770 -1.76 7.34 -18.14
C ASP A 770 -0.38 7.79 -17.66
N ASP A 771 0.06 7.39 -16.47
CA ASP A 771 1.40 7.66 -15.93
C ASP A 771 2.49 7.07 -16.84
N VAL A 772 2.34 5.84 -17.32
CA VAL A 772 3.30 5.19 -18.25
C VAL A 772 3.30 5.87 -19.60
N HIS A 773 2.13 6.29 -20.10
CA HIS A 773 2.02 7.07 -21.33
C HIS A 773 2.74 8.40 -21.17
N GLU A 774 2.52 9.10 -20.07
CA GLU A 774 3.25 10.31 -19.72
C GLU A 774 4.75 10.03 -19.59
N TYR A 775 5.17 8.98 -18.89
CA TYR A 775 6.58 8.59 -18.81
C TYR A 775 7.18 8.30 -20.19
N ALA A 776 6.46 7.63 -21.09
CA ALA A 776 6.91 7.38 -22.45
C ALA A 776 6.99 8.67 -23.26
N VAL A 777 6.03 9.59 -23.08
CA VAL A 777 6.03 10.93 -23.67
C VAL A 777 7.18 11.77 -23.12
N ALA A 778 7.47 11.75 -21.81
CA ALA A 778 8.65 12.41 -21.24
C ALA A 778 9.93 11.74 -21.68
N LEU A 779 9.99 10.42 -21.76
CA LEU A 779 11.19 9.72 -22.17
C LEU A 779 11.48 10.09 -23.61
N LYS A 780 10.46 10.10 -24.48
CA LYS A 780 10.59 10.58 -25.85
C LYS A 780 10.92 12.07 -25.92
N ASP A 781 10.24 12.92 -25.16
CA ASP A 781 10.56 14.35 -25.07
C ASP A 781 11.96 14.56 -24.50
N THR A 782 12.45 13.68 -23.62
CA THR A 782 13.80 13.68 -23.07
C THR A 782 14.80 13.13 -24.08
N GLU A 783 14.49 12.11 -24.86
CA GLU A 783 15.31 11.56 -25.95
C GLU A 783 15.36 12.53 -27.12
N GLU A 784 14.25 13.17 -27.46
CA GLU A 784 14.13 14.27 -28.41
C GLU A 784 14.86 15.48 -27.86
N LYS A 785 14.72 15.82 -26.58
CA LYS A 785 15.49 16.89 -25.91
C LYS A 785 16.93 16.55 -25.74
N ILE A 786 17.36 15.28 -25.64
CA ILE A 786 18.74 14.76 -25.58
C ILE A 786 19.32 14.68 -26.99
N THR A 787 18.51 14.37 -28.00
CA THR A 787 18.88 14.45 -29.42
C THR A 787 18.99 15.91 -29.83
N CYS A 788 18.07 16.74 -29.35
CA CYS A 788 18.17 18.19 -29.33
C CYS A 788 19.39 18.54 -28.50
N TYR A 789 19.62 18.00 -27.30
CA TYR A 789 20.76 18.27 -26.42
C TYR A 789 22.06 17.74 -27.01
N LEU A 790 22.07 16.84 -27.99
CA LEU A 790 23.24 16.33 -28.71
C LEU A 790 23.48 17.20 -29.96
N CYS A 791 22.40 17.69 -30.60
CA CYS A 791 22.41 18.83 -31.51
C CYS A 791 22.75 20.17 -30.80
N TYR A 792 22.49 20.29 -29.49
CA TYR A 792 22.60 21.48 -28.64
C TYR A 792 23.76 21.40 -27.64
N THR A 793 24.41 20.25 -27.38
CA THR A 793 25.71 20.18 -26.67
C THR A 793 26.85 20.44 -27.64
N LEU A 794 26.59 20.29 -28.94
CA LEU A 794 27.31 21.04 -29.95
C LEU A 794 26.96 22.54 -29.97
N SER A 795 25.94 22.99 -29.24
CA SER A 795 25.41 24.38 -29.24
C SER A 795 25.04 24.90 -27.84
N CYS A 796 26.04 25.00 -26.95
CA CYS A 796 26.05 26.00 -25.86
C CYS A 796 25.43 27.31 -26.41
N PRO A 797 24.58 28.08 -25.69
CA PRO A 797 24.23 29.45 -26.12
C PRO A 797 25.48 30.31 -26.37
N CYS A 798 26.59 29.89 -25.78
CA CYS A 798 27.98 30.28 -25.97
C CYS A 798 28.53 30.09 -27.40
N LYS A 799 27.83 29.36 -28.29
CA LYS A 799 28.24 29.00 -29.66
C LYS A 799 27.32 29.54 -30.75
N TYR A 800 26.13 30.04 -30.43
CA TYR A 800 25.32 30.76 -31.43
C TYR A 800 25.90 32.15 -31.63
N PRO A 801 25.94 32.68 -32.87
CA PRO A 801 26.25 34.08 -33.10
C PRO A 801 25.32 34.93 -32.23
N PRO A 802 25.84 35.98 -31.55
CA PRO A 802 25.04 36.85 -30.70
C PRO A 802 23.78 37.38 -31.40
N ASP A 803 23.82 37.54 -32.73
CA ASP A 803 22.72 38.03 -33.55
C ASP A 803 21.54 37.05 -33.62
N THR A 804 21.81 35.73 -33.65
CA THR A 804 20.75 34.70 -33.66
C THR A 804 20.01 34.66 -32.32
N LEU A 805 20.73 34.78 -31.21
CA LEU A 805 20.13 34.86 -29.88
C LEU A 805 19.25 36.12 -29.74
N THR A 806 19.69 37.25 -30.31
CA THR A 806 18.90 38.49 -30.30
C THR A 806 17.64 38.37 -31.15
N GLN A 807 17.68 37.70 -32.31
CA GLN A 807 16.48 37.45 -33.12
C GLN A 807 15.48 36.54 -32.41
N LEU A 808 15.93 35.49 -31.74
CA LEU A 808 15.07 34.61 -30.94
C LEU A 808 14.49 35.34 -29.72
N ALA A 809 15.30 36.14 -29.03
CA ALA A 809 14.83 36.99 -27.94
C ALA A 809 13.74 37.97 -28.40
N ALA A 810 13.85 38.54 -29.61
CA ALA A 810 12.85 39.42 -30.20
C ALA A 810 11.51 38.69 -30.45
N ILE A 811 11.56 37.44 -30.94
CA ILE A 811 10.37 36.60 -31.12
C ILE A 811 9.70 36.32 -29.77
N LEU A 812 10.48 35.90 -28.77
CA LEU A 812 9.96 35.59 -27.43
C LEU A 812 9.33 36.82 -26.79
N ALA A 813 10.03 37.96 -26.79
CA ALA A 813 9.56 39.23 -26.24
C ALA A 813 8.26 39.72 -26.91
N LYS A 814 8.10 39.47 -28.21
CA LYS A 814 6.91 39.85 -28.98
C LYS A 814 5.72 38.93 -28.74
N HIS A 815 5.95 37.62 -28.64
CA HIS A 815 4.87 36.64 -28.76
C HIS A 815 4.42 35.99 -27.44
N PHE A 816 5.18 36.09 -26.34
CA PHE A 816 4.80 35.43 -25.07
C PHE A 816 3.46 35.90 -24.48
N ALA A 817 3.03 37.12 -24.83
CA ALA A 817 1.76 37.73 -24.40
C ALA A 817 0.84 38.07 -25.60
N ASP A 818 1.05 37.43 -26.76
CA ASP A 818 0.26 37.70 -27.96
C ASP A 818 -1.17 37.12 -27.79
N PRO A 819 -2.23 37.95 -27.83
CA PRO A 819 -3.60 37.51 -27.60
C PRO A 819 -4.11 36.56 -28.70
N ARG A 820 -3.45 36.52 -29.88
CA ARG A 820 -3.80 35.63 -30.99
C ARG A 820 -3.37 34.18 -30.74
N ILE A 821 -2.43 33.96 -29.83
CA ILE A 821 -2.05 32.62 -29.39
C ILE A 821 -3.11 32.18 -28.39
N VAL A 822 -3.90 31.16 -28.71
CA VAL A 822 -4.98 30.67 -27.83
C VAL A 822 -4.53 29.49 -26.97
N GLY A 823 -3.63 28.64 -27.51
CA GLY A 823 -3.12 27.45 -26.81
C GLY A 823 -2.34 27.79 -25.54
N THR A 824 -2.81 27.27 -24.40
CA THR A 824 -2.22 27.48 -23.07
C THR A 824 -0.80 26.91 -22.98
N ASP A 825 -0.58 25.72 -23.55
CA ASP A 825 0.73 25.05 -23.50
C ASP A 825 1.81 25.80 -24.27
N ILE A 826 1.42 26.45 -25.37
CA ILE A 826 2.29 27.29 -26.19
C ILE A 826 2.64 28.57 -25.42
N LYS A 827 1.67 29.20 -24.74
CA LYS A 827 1.92 30.37 -23.89
C LYS A 827 2.89 30.04 -22.77
N ASP A 828 2.68 28.91 -22.08
CA ASP A 828 3.55 28.46 -20.99
C ASP A 828 4.96 28.15 -21.50
N SER A 829 5.09 27.51 -22.65
CA SER A 829 6.38 27.24 -23.29
C SER A 829 7.14 28.52 -23.66
N LEU A 830 6.45 29.52 -24.23
CA LEU A 830 7.03 30.82 -24.57
C LEU A 830 7.46 31.59 -23.32
N MET A 831 6.66 31.56 -22.26
CA MET A 831 7.00 32.18 -20.97
C MET A 831 8.20 31.49 -20.32
N GLN A 832 8.24 30.16 -20.29
CA GLN A 832 9.35 29.39 -19.75
C GLN A 832 10.65 29.61 -20.54
N ALA A 833 10.55 29.75 -21.88
CA ALA A 833 11.68 30.09 -22.74
C ALA A 833 12.21 31.48 -22.42
N LEU A 834 11.33 32.49 -22.31
CA LEU A 834 11.73 33.85 -21.93
C LEU A 834 12.34 33.89 -20.51
N ALA A 835 11.77 33.15 -19.57
CA ALA A 835 12.26 32.95 -18.22
C ALA A 835 13.69 32.35 -18.22
N SER A 836 13.95 31.40 -19.11
CA SER A 836 15.28 30.83 -19.29
C SER A 836 16.27 31.85 -19.88
N TYR A 837 15.83 32.71 -20.80
CA TYR A 837 16.68 33.77 -21.38
C TYR A 837 17.17 34.79 -20.35
N VAL A 838 16.36 35.11 -19.34
CA VAL A 838 16.77 36.05 -18.27
C VAL A 838 17.64 35.40 -17.18
N CYS A 839 17.85 34.08 -17.22
CA CYS A 839 18.67 33.38 -16.22
C CYS A 839 20.17 33.43 -16.52
N TYR A 840 20.57 33.43 -17.80
CA TYR A 840 21.99 33.36 -18.18
C TYR A 840 22.50 34.71 -18.68
N PRO A 841 23.74 35.13 -18.32
CA PRO A 841 24.30 36.42 -18.73
C PRO A 841 24.33 36.67 -20.24
N GLN A 842 24.60 35.64 -21.05
CA GLN A 842 24.70 35.78 -22.51
C GLN A 842 23.34 35.91 -23.19
N SER A 843 22.34 35.14 -22.75
CA SER A 843 20.97 35.25 -23.26
C SER A 843 20.26 36.49 -22.75
N LEU A 844 20.55 36.94 -21.53
CA LEU A 844 20.04 38.19 -20.99
C LEU A 844 20.56 39.38 -21.81
N ARG A 845 21.85 39.39 -22.16
CA ARG A 845 22.42 40.37 -23.10
C ARG A 845 21.74 40.36 -24.47
N ALA A 846 21.26 39.20 -24.92
CA ALA A 846 20.51 39.12 -26.17
C ALA A 846 19.14 39.80 -26.07
N VAL A 847 18.44 39.63 -24.93
CA VAL A 847 17.20 40.36 -24.59
C VAL A 847 17.48 41.87 -24.49
N GLU A 848 18.59 42.27 -23.90
CA GLU A 848 18.98 43.68 -23.79
C GLU A 848 19.29 44.34 -25.14
N ARG A 849 19.64 43.56 -26.18
CA ARG A 849 19.96 44.05 -27.54
C ARG A 849 18.77 44.12 -28.49
N ILE A 850 17.60 43.61 -28.11
CA ILE A 850 16.41 43.72 -28.97
C ILE A 850 15.95 45.19 -29.05
N PRO A 851 15.20 45.58 -30.10
CA PRO A 851 14.73 46.96 -30.25
C PRO A 851 14.00 47.49 -29.01
N GLU A 852 14.21 48.77 -28.69
CA GLU A 852 13.66 49.40 -27.48
C GLU A 852 12.13 49.27 -27.37
N GLU A 853 11.42 49.50 -28.48
CA GLU A 853 9.96 49.34 -28.55
C GLU A 853 9.51 47.94 -28.11
N GLN A 854 10.26 46.90 -28.48
CA GLN A 854 9.96 45.51 -28.10
C GLN A 854 10.31 45.23 -26.63
N ARG A 855 11.39 45.80 -26.09
CA ARG A 855 11.73 45.69 -24.65
C ARG A 855 10.68 46.37 -23.78
N VAL A 856 10.24 47.56 -24.15
CA VAL A 856 9.21 48.32 -23.44
C VAL A 856 7.86 47.59 -23.52
N SER A 857 7.51 47.05 -24.70
CA SER A 857 6.31 46.21 -24.87
C SER A 857 6.36 44.95 -24.01
N MET A 858 7.49 44.24 -23.99
CA MET A 858 7.71 43.07 -23.14
C MET A 858 7.54 43.42 -21.66
N MET A 859 8.17 44.52 -21.20
CA MET A 859 8.05 44.95 -19.81
C MET A 859 6.62 45.35 -19.46
N ARG A 860 5.91 46.06 -20.34
CA ARG A 860 4.49 46.39 -20.16
C ARG A 860 3.62 45.14 -19.99
N ASN A 861 3.88 44.08 -20.76
CA ASN A 861 3.16 42.81 -20.65
C ASN A 861 3.52 41.99 -19.40
N LEU A 862 4.74 42.15 -18.86
CA LEU A 862 5.15 41.56 -17.58
C LEU A 862 4.51 42.28 -16.38
N LEU A 863 4.27 43.59 -16.49
CA LEU A 863 3.63 44.44 -15.48
C LEU A 863 2.10 44.47 -15.56
N ALA A 864 1.49 43.68 -16.45
CA ALA A 864 0.03 43.59 -16.49
C ALA A 864 -0.51 42.91 -15.21
N PRO A 865 -1.74 43.25 -14.77
CA PRO A 865 -2.31 42.75 -13.52
C PRO A 865 -2.37 41.22 -13.46
N TYR A 866 -2.21 40.65 -12.27
CA TYR A 866 -2.19 39.20 -12.04
C TYR A 866 -3.57 38.52 -12.10
N GLU A 867 -4.65 39.30 -12.19
CA GLU A 867 -6.01 38.79 -12.24
C GLU A 867 -6.30 38.10 -13.58
N GLN A 868 -6.92 36.91 -13.53
CA GLN A 868 -7.34 36.12 -14.71
C GLN A 868 -6.22 35.66 -15.66
N ARG A 869 -4.95 35.60 -15.20
CA ARG A 869 -3.83 35.04 -15.97
C ARG A 869 -2.86 34.21 -15.11
N PRO A 870 -2.13 33.24 -15.68
CA PRO A 870 -0.96 32.66 -15.04
C PRO A 870 0.11 33.74 -14.82
N TRP A 871 0.46 34.01 -13.56
CA TRP A 871 1.36 35.12 -13.18
C TRP A 871 2.66 34.66 -12.51
N ALA A 872 2.74 33.41 -12.04
CA ALA A 872 3.92 32.92 -11.31
C ALA A 872 5.21 33.03 -12.15
N GLN A 873 5.13 32.71 -13.45
CA GLN A 873 6.27 32.79 -14.37
C GLN A 873 6.69 34.24 -14.69
N THR A 874 5.73 35.15 -14.86
CA THR A 874 6.04 36.57 -15.10
C THR A 874 6.63 37.22 -13.85
N ASN A 875 6.11 36.89 -12.68
CA ASN A 875 6.68 37.29 -11.39
C ASN A 875 8.11 36.74 -11.23
N TRP A 876 8.35 35.49 -11.60
CA TRP A 876 9.68 34.88 -11.54
C TRP A 876 10.69 35.59 -12.47
N ILE A 877 10.28 35.98 -13.68
CA ILE A 877 11.10 36.79 -14.58
C ILE A 877 11.51 38.11 -13.90
N LEU A 878 10.55 38.83 -13.29
CA LEU A 878 10.82 40.09 -12.58
C LEU A 878 11.80 39.91 -11.42
N VAL A 879 11.61 38.86 -10.61
CA VAL A 879 12.53 38.50 -9.51
C VAL A 879 13.93 38.23 -10.02
N ARG A 880 14.09 37.57 -11.17
CA ARG A 880 15.39 37.31 -11.78
C ARG A 880 16.08 38.58 -12.27
N LEU A 881 15.33 39.52 -12.85
CA LEU A 881 15.87 40.83 -13.23
C LEU A 881 16.36 41.62 -12.01
N TRP A 882 15.79 41.39 -10.82
CA TRP A 882 16.16 42.01 -9.55
C TRP A 882 17.30 41.30 -8.80
N ARG A 883 17.50 39.99 -9.00
CA ARG A 883 18.45 39.17 -8.24
C ARG A 883 19.87 39.72 -8.35
N GLY A 884 20.42 40.16 -7.22
CA GLY A 884 21.71 40.86 -7.12
C GLY A 884 21.63 42.34 -6.74
N CYS A 885 20.45 42.97 -6.87
CA CYS A 885 20.22 44.39 -6.54
C CYS A 885 19.47 44.62 -5.21
N GLY A 886 18.72 43.62 -4.72
CA GLY A 886 17.97 43.72 -3.46
C GLY A 886 18.83 43.60 -2.20
N PHE A 887 18.30 44.08 -1.08
CA PHE A 887 18.89 43.99 0.25
C PHE A 887 19.19 42.52 0.56
N GLY A 888 20.45 42.19 0.86
CA GLY A 888 20.90 40.81 1.11
C GLY A 888 20.60 39.77 0.01
N TYR A 889 20.21 40.20 -1.20
CA TYR A 889 19.72 39.31 -2.28
C TYR A 889 20.80 38.90 -3.28
N ARG A 890 21.96 38.46 -2.74
CA ARG A 890 23.17 38.13 -3.51
C ARG A 890 23.57 36.65 -3.45
N TYR A 891 22.79 35.83 -2.75
CA TYR A 891 23.09 34.42 -2.54
C TYR A 891 22.76 33.56 -3.78
N THR A 892 23.58 32.55 -4.05
CA THR A 892 23.34 31.51 -5.06
C THR A 892 22.50 30.35 -4.51
N ARG A 893 22.74 29.99 -3.24
CA ARG A 893 21.95 29.04 -2.44
C ARG A 893 21.50 29.70 -1.14
N LEU A 894 20.39 29.24 -0.57
CA LEU A 894 19.97 29.73 0.73
C LEU A 894 21.06 29.46 1.78
N PRO A 895 21.43 30.45 2.62
CA PRO A 895 22.60 30.34 3.51
C PRO A 895 22.59 29.13 4.45
N HIS A 896 21.41 28.70 4.92
CA HIS A 896 21.27 27.55 5.83
C HIS A 896 21.55 26.19 5.16
N LEU A 897 21.45 26.10 3.82
CA LEU A 897 21.70 24.89 3.04
C LEU A 897 23.17 24.69 2.63
N LEU A 898 24.08 25.62 2.98
CA LEU A 898 25.49 25.56 2.61
C LEU A 898 26.31 24.53 3.42
N LYS A 899 25.72 23.90 4.45
CA LYS A 899 26.40 22.96 5.36
C LYS A 899 26.38 21.48 4.90
N THR A 900 25.64 21.16 3.83
CA THR A 900 25.58 19.80 3.24
C THR A 900 26.29 19.78 1.89
N LYS A 901 27.20 18.81 1.69
CA LYS A 901 27.97 18.66 0.43
C LYS A 901 27.03 18.40 -0.76
N PRO A 902 27.27 18.98 -1.94
CA PRO A 902 26.43 18.75 -3.12
C PRO A 902 26.84 17.50 -3.90
N GLU A 903 25.84 16.74 -4.35
CA GLU A 903 25.92 15.95 -5.58
C GLU A 903 25.50 16.83 -6.77
N ASP A 904 26.24 16.70 -7.87
CA ASP A 904 26.15 17.53 -9.06
C ASP A 904 24.78 17.46 -9.76
N THR A 905 24.06 18.57 -9.79
CA THR A 905 22.93 18.78 -10.72
C THR A 905 22.89 20.24 -11.19
N ASN A 906 22.86 20.43 -12.51
CA ASN A 906 22.74 21.72 -13.19
C ASN A 906 21.32 22.33 -13.00
N LEU A 907 20.99 22.78 -11.79
CA LEU A 907 19.72 23.46 -11.50
C LEU A 907 19.82 25.00 -11.75
N PRO A 908 18.83 25.65 -12.39
CA PRO A 908 18.82 27.11 -12.66
C PRO A 908 18.91 28.01 -11.41
N SER A 909 18.68 27.47 -10.20
CA SER A 909 18.79 28.20 -8.93
C SER A 909 20.24 28.48 -8.52
N LEU A 910 21.20 27.65 -8.98
CA LEU A 910 22.62 27.65 -8.59
C LEU A 910 23.50 28.68 -9.31
N GLN A 911 22.94 29.46 -10.23
CA GLN A 911 23.69 30.44 -11.02
C GLN A 911 23.98 31.71 -10.22
N LYS A 912 25.12 32.35 -10.53
CA LYS A 912 25.48 33.67 -9.96
C LYS A 912 24.41 34.72 -10.35
N PRO A 913 24.04 35.63 -9.43
CA PRO A 913 23.13 36.74 -9.74
C PRO A 913 23.58 37.54 -10.98
N CYS A 914 22.66 37.81 -11.90
CA CYS A 914 22.89 38.61 -13.10
C CYS A 914 21.70 39.55 -13.37
N PRO A 915 21.58 40.67 -12.63
CA PRO A 915 20.47 41.60 -12.80
C PRO A 915 20.58 42.38 -14.11
N SER A 916 19.45 42.83 -14.67
CA SER A 916 19.42 43.74 -15.83
C SER A 916 18.98 45.14 -15.41
N LEU A 917 19.93 46.04 -15.25
CA LEU A 917 19.65 47.45 -14.92
C LEU A 917 18.87 48.16 -16.03
N LEU A 918 19.02 47.71 -17.28
CA LEU A 918 18.35 48.28 -18.44
C LEU A 918 16.85 47.99 -18.44
N LEU A 919 16.48 46.72 -18.22
CA LEU A 919 15.07 46.34 -18.10
C LEU A 919 14.43 46.90 -16.83
N GLN A 920 15.18 47.01 -15.73
CA GLN A 920 14.73 47.71 -14.52
C GLN A 920 14.42 49.19 -14.78
N ARG A 921 15.21 49.91 -15.60
CA ARG A 921 14.91 51.30 -15.99
C ARG A 921 13.62 51.41 -16.79
N HIS A 922 13.41 50.53 -17.77
CA HIS A 922 12.15 50.51 -18.52
C HIS A 922 10.93 50.24 -17.63
N MET A 923 11.06 49.37 -16.63
CA MET A 923 10.03 49.18 -15.60
C MET A 923 9.78 50.48 -14.82
N ALA A 924 10.84 51.16 -14.38
CA ALA A 924 10.73 52.40 -13.61
C ALA A 924 10.04 53.53 -14.41
N GLU A 925 10.38 53.68 -15.69
CA GLU A 925 9.77 54.63 -16.60
C GLU A 925 8.28 54.35 -16.82
N LEU A 926 7.92 53.09 -17.11
CA LEU A 926 6.53 52.68 -17.33
C LEU A 926 5.66 52.95 -16.10
N LEU A 927 6.12 52.57 -14.91
CA LEU A 927 5.38 52.77 -13.66
C LEU A 927 5.32 54.24 -13.22
N SER A 928 6.26 55.07 -13.67
CA SER A 928 6.25 56.50 -13.40
C SER A 928 5.25 57.26 -14.30
N LEU A 929 5.17 56.85 -15.57
CA LEU A 929 4.32 57.47 -16.60
C LEU A 929 2.85 57.05 -16.50
N ASP A 930 2.57 55.75 -16.37
CA ASP A 930 1.21 55.21 -16.36
C ASP A 930 0.74 54.90 -14.93
N LYS A 931 0.10 55.91 -14.31
CA LYS A 931 -0.33 55.85 -12.90
C LYS A 931 -1.40 54.78 -12.65
N ASP A 932 -2.30 54.55 -13.61
CA ASP A 932 -3.40 53.60 -13.47
C ASP A 932 -2.91 52.16 -13.63
N MET A 933 -2.03 51.90 -14.60
CA MET A 933 -1.34 50.61 -14.74
C MET A 933 -0.53 50.29 -13.49
N ALA A 934 0.25 51.25 -12.98
CA ALA A 934 1.05 51.06 -11.77
C ALA A 934 0.18 50.71 -10.55
N ALA A 935 -0.93 51.42 -10.36
CA ALA A 935 -1.87 51.14 -9.28
C ALA A 935 -2.55 49.76 -9.42
N SER A 936 -2.96 49.38 -10.64
CA SER A 936 -3.60 48.08 -10.90
C SER A 936 -2.62 46.91 -10.69
N PHE A 937 -1.40 47.02 -11.22
CA PHE A 937 -0.33 46.04 -11.03
C PHE A 937 -0.04 45.84 -9.53
N LEU A 938 0.24 46.92 -8.79
CA LEU A 938 0.59 46.83 -7.37
C LEU A 938 -0.54 46.30 -6.52
N ASN A 939 -1.79 46.68 -6.78
CA ASN A 939 -2.94 46.09 -6.09
C ASN A 939 -3.04 44.59 -6.31
N SER A 940 -2.78 44.11 -7.53
CA SER A 940 -2.77 42.68 -7.84
C SER A 940 -1.62 41.93 -7.15
N VAL A 941 -0.42 42.51 -7.08
CA VAL A 941 0.73 41.94 -6.36
C VAL A 941 0.45 41.86 -4.85
N LEU A 942 -0.09 42.94 -4.25
CA LEU A 942 -0.45 42.97 -2.83
C LEU A 942 -1.59 41.99 -2.49
N ASN A 943 -2.57 41.81 -3.40
CA ASN A 943 -3.63 40.81 -3.26
C ASN A 943 -3.04 39.38 -3.23
N GLN A 944 -2.18 39.05 -4.20
CA GLN A 944 -1.56 37.73 -4.27
C GLN A 944 -0.62 37.47 -3.10
N LEU A 945 0.08 38.49 -2.59
CA LEU A 945 0.94 38.35 -1.41
C LEU A 945 0.10 38.02 -0.16
N ASN A 946 -1.00 38.73 0.04
CA ASN A 946 -1.90 38.48 1.16
C ASN A 946 -2.47 37.05 1.13
N TRP A 947 -2.91 36.60 -0.05
CA TRP A 947 -3.40 35.24 -0.26
C TRP A 947 -2.31 34.20 0.01
N ALA A 948 -1.17 34.27 -0.68
CA ALA A 948 -0.09 33.29 -0.58
C ALA A 948 0.45 33.17 0.85
N PHE A 949 0.59 34.31 1.55
CA PHE A 949 1.06 34.32 2.93
C PHE A 949 0.02 33.77 3.92
N SER A 950 -1.27 34.04 3.70
CA SER A 950 -2.34 33.48 4.54
C SER A 950 -2.45 31.96 4.41
N GLU A 951 -2.39 31.43 3.18
CA GLU A 951 -2.36 29.98 2.92
C GLU A 951 -1.14 29.33 3.56
N PHE A 952 0.03 29.96 3.43
CA PHE A 952 1.25 29.48 4.08
C PHE A 952 1.11 29.35 5.60
N ILE A 953 0.55 30.37 6.27
CA ILE A 953 0.33 30.33 7.73
C ILE A 953 -0.69 29.27 8.11
N GLY A 954 -1.79 29.12 7.36
CA GLY A 954 -2.78 28.06 7.60
C GLY A 954 -2.15 26.67 7.51
N MET A 955 -1.33 26.42 6.49
CA MET A 955 -0.63 25.14 6.33
C MET A 955 0.39 24.88 7.44
N ILE A 956 1.15 25.89 7.88
CA ILE A 956 2.07 25.74 9.01
C ILE A 956 1.31 25.34 10.29
N GLN A 957 0.13 25.90 10.53
CA GLN A 957 -0.70 25.56 11.68
C GLN A 957 -1.18 24.10 11.62
N GLU A 958 -1.63 23.63 10.46
CA GLU A 958 -2.04 22.24 10.26
C GLU A 958 -0.89 21.27 10.47
N ILE A 959 0.30 21.58 9.91
CA ILE A 959 1.51 20.77 10.05
C ILE A 959 1.90 20.64 11.53
N GLN A 960 1.87 21.74 12.29
CA GLN A 960 2.17 21.70 13.71
C GLN A 960 1.13 20.90 14.50
N GLN A 961 -0.16 21.10 14.25
CA GLN A 961 -1.22 20.32 14.92
C GLN A 961 -1.09 18.83 14.65
N ALA A 962 -0.67 18.44 13.45
CA ALA A 962 -0.40 17.05 13.11
C ALA A 962 0.86 16.51 13.81
N ALA A 963 1.91 17.34 13.93
CA ALA A 963 3.16 16.97 14.60
C ALA A 963 3.03 16.82 16.13
N GLU A 964 2.07 17.51 16.76
CA GLU A 964 1.83 17.47 18.22
C GLU A 964 0.89 16.33 18.69
N ARG A 965 0.27 15.57 17.77
CA ARG A 965 -0.62 14.45 18.13
C ARG A 965 0.17 13.20 18.57
N PRO A 966 -0.21 12.53 19.68
CA PRO A 966 0.51 11.36 20.21
C PRO A 966 0.42 10.12 19.32
N GLU A 967 -0.63 10.01 18.50
CA GLU A 967 -0.70 9.08 17.38
C GLU A 967 0.08 9.70 16.21
N ARG A 968 1.29 9.20 15.91
CA ARG A 968 2.16 9.70 14.83
C ARG A 968 1.48 9.54 13.45
N ASN A 969 0.61 10.48 13.10
CA ASN A 969 0.11 10.67 11.76
C ASN A 969 1.23 11.29 10.92
N PHE A 970 1.67 10.57 9.87
CA PHE A 970 2.57 11.15 8.88
C PHE A 970 1.88 12.34 8.20
N VAL A 971 2.48 13.52 8.30
CA VAL A 971 2.07 14.67 7.47
C VAL A 971 2.34 14.32 6.02
N ASP A 972 1.32 14.43 5.17
CA ASP A 972 1.42 14.10 3.75
C ASP A 972 2.55 14.92 3.11
N THR A 973 3.51 14.25 2.48
CA THR A 973 4.61 14.90 1.75
C THR A 973 4.09 15.87 0.68
N ARG A 974 2.88 15.67 0.17
CA ARG A 974 2.21 16.62 -0.73
C ARG A 974 1.88 17.93 -0.01
N GLN A 975 1.33 17.88 1.21
CA GLN A 975 1.00 19.08 1.99
C GLN A 975 2.26 19.89 2.32
N LEU A 976 3.36 19.22 2.68
CA LEU A 976 4.65 19.87 2.94
C LEU A 976 5.15 20.63 1.70
N LYS A 977 5.07 20.04 0.50
CA LYS A 977 5.48 20.72 -0.74
C LYS A 977 4.61 21.92 -1.10
N VAL A 978 3.30 21.85 -0.86
CA VAL A 978 2.40 23.00 -1.09
C VAL A 978 2.73 24.13 -0.12
N CYS A 979 2.98 23.82 1.14
CA CYS A 979 3.42 24.78 2.15
C CYS A 979 4.71 25.50 1.72
N ALA A 980 5.73 24.76 1.29
CA ALA A 980 6.97 25.34 0.75
C ALA A 980 6.73 26.20 -0.50
N THR A 981 5.82 25.79 -1.39
CA THR A 981 5.47 26.57 -2.59
C THR A 981 4.80 27.90 -2.22
N CYS A 982 3.86 27.90 -1.26
CA CYS A 982 3.23 29.13 -0.77
C CYS A 982 4.25 30.09 -0.15
N PHE A 983 5.22 29.55 0.62
CA PHE A 983 6.34 30.33 1.16
C PHE A 983 7.19 30.97 0.05
N ASP A 984 7.61 30.19 -0.94
CA ASP A 984 8.43 30.68 -2.06
C ASP A 984 7.69 31.75 -2.88
N LEU A 985 6.38 31.59 -3.07
CA LEU A 985 5.54 32.60 -3.71
C LEU A 985 5.50 33.90 -2.89
N SER A 986 5.28 33.83 -1.57
CA SER A 986 5.30 35.02 -0.69
C SER A 986 6.64 35.77 -0.77
N VAL A 987 7.77 35.05 -0.70
CA VAL A 987 9.10 35.65 -0.84
C VAL A 987 9.28 36.30 -2.21
N SER A 988 8.86 35.63 -3.29
CA SER A 988 9.00 36.14 -4.65
C SER A 988 8.22 37.44 -4.88
N LEU A 989 6.99 37.53 -4.34
CA LEU A 989 6.14 38.72 -4.41
C LEU A 989 6.73 39.88 -3.59
N LEU A 990 7.27 39.59 -2.39
CA LEU A 990 8.01 40.57 -1.59
C LEU A 990 9.23 41.11 -2.34
N ARG A 991 9.96 40.28 -3.10
CA ARG A 991 11.10 40.74 -3.92
C ARG A 991 10.69 41.65 -5.08
N VAL A 992 9.53 41.42 -5.69
CA VAL A 992 8.99 42.35 -6.71
C VAL A 992 8.54 43.67 -6.08
N LEU A 993 7.95 43.64 -4.88
CA LEU A 993 7.62 44.85 -4.12
C LEU A 993 8.89 45.62 -3.73
N GLU A 994 9.92 44.94 -3.23
CA GLU A 994 11.24 45.52 -2.94
C GLU A 994 11.83 46.22 -4.17
N MET A 995 11.83 45.54 -5.33
CA MET A 995 12.27 46.14 -6.59
C MET A 995 11.45 47.39 -6.93
N THR A 996 10.12 47.31 -6.85
CA THR A 996 9.22 48.40 -7.26
C THR A 996 9.39 49.63 -6.37
N VAL A 997 9.41 49.43 -5.04
CA VAL A 997 9.65 50.49 -4.05
C VAL A 997 11.03 51.11 -4.22
N THR A 998 12.03 50.30 -4.60
CA THR A 998 13.39 50.80 -4.82
C THR A 998 13.50 51.67 -6.05
N LEU A 999 12.92 51.21 -7.18
CA LEU A 999 12.97 51.88 -8.47
C LEU A 999 12.07 53.11 -8.55
N VAL A 1000 10.86 53.05 -7.98
CA VAL A 1000 9.85 54.13 -8.07
C VAL A 1000 9.18 54.37 -6.72
N PRO A 1001 9.90 54.91 -5.72
CA PRO A 1001 9.35 55.13 -4.36
C PRO A 1001 8.17 56.10 -4.35
N GLN A 1002 8.11 57.01 -5.32
CA GLN A 1002 7.04 58.02 -5.42
C GLN A 1002 5.65 57.40 -5.60
N ILE A 1003 5.52 56.16 -6.08
CA ILE A 1003 4.21 55.50 -6.18
C ILE A 1003 3.56 55.33 -4.79
N PHE A 1004 4.36 55.20 -3.74
CA PHE A 1004 3.89 55.02 -2.36
C PHE A 1004 3.94 56.33 -1.55
N LEU A 1005 4.88 57.23 -1.87
CA LEU A 1005 5.17 58.42 -1.04
C LEU A 1005 4.55 59.73 -1.56
N ASP A 1006 4.20 59.80 -2.85
CA ASP A 1006 3.60 60.98 -3.46
C ASP A 1006 2.07 60.96 -3.31
N TRP A 1007 1.56 61.59 -2.25
CA TRP A 1007 0.12 61.71 -1.98
C TRP A 1007 -0.65 62.60 -2.96
N THR A 1008 0.02 63.24 -3.93
CA THR A 1008 -0.71 63.83 -5.07
C THR A 1008 -1.30 62.75 -5.98
N ARG A 1009 -0.83 61.50 -5.86
CA ARG A 1009 -1.43 60.32 -6.49
C ARG A 1009 -2.55 59.77 -5.59
N PRO A 1010 -3.78 59.61 -6.09
CA PRO A 1010 -4.92 59.16 -5.27
C PRO A 1010 -4.75 57.74 -4.71
N SER A 1011 -3.92 56.90 -5.34
CA SER A 1011 -3.67 55.53 -4.90
C SER A 1011 -2.50 55.39 -3.92
N ALA A 1012 -1.63 56.39 -3.76
CA ALA A 1012 -0.38 56.25 -3.00
C ALA A 1012 -0.60 55.96 -1.52
N GLU A 1013 -1.51 56.70 -0.87
CA GLU A 1013 -1.82 56.49 0.55
C GLU A 1013 -2.40 55.09 0.80
N LEU A 1014 -3.34 54.66 -0.05
CA LEU A 1014 -3.96 53.34 0.06
C LEU A 1014 -2.94 52.20 -0.15
N LEU A 1015 -2.09 52.32 -1.17
CA LEU A 1015 -1.06 51.32 -1.47
C LEU A 1015 -0.03 51.23 -0.34
N LEU A 1016 0.38 52.36 0.24
CA LEU A 1016 1.31 52.41 1.36
C LEU A 1016 0.70 51.80 2.63
N ARG A 1017 -0.58 52.07 2.94
CA ARG A 1017 -1.30 51.45 4.06
C ARG A 1017 -1.38 49.93 3.91
N ARG A 1018 -1.74 49.45 2.72
CA ARG A 1018 -1.82 48.01 2.42
C ARG A 1018 -0.44 47.32 2.50
N LEU A 1019 0.59 47.98 1.98
CA LEU A 1019 1.97 47.48 2.07
C LEU A 1019 2.40 47.38 3.54
N ALA A 1020 2.23 48.45 4.33
CA ALA A 1020 2.59 48.47 5.75
C ALA A 1020 1.87 47.36 6.54
N GLN A 1021 0.57 47.16 6.32
CA GLN A 1021 -0.21 46.11 6.95
C GLN A 1021 0.38 44.71 6.65
N LEU A 1022 0.72 44.42 5.39
CA LEU A 1022 1.29 43.11 5.02
C LEU A 1022 2.70 42.92 5.58
N LEU A 1023 3.55 43.95 5.56
CA LEU A 1023 4.90 43.87 6.15
C LEU A 1023 4.84 43.59 7.65
N ASN A 1024 3.96 44.27 8.38
CA ASN A 1024 3.75 44.04 9.82
C ASN A 1024 3.21 42.63 10.11
N GLN A 1025 2.27 42.15 9.30
CA GLN A 1025 1.77 40.78 9.42
C GLN A 1025 2.86 39.73 9.20
N VAL A 1026 3.71 39.92 8.18
CA VAL A 1026 4.84 39.02 7.91
C VAL A 1026 5.85 39.05 9.05
N LEU A 1027 6.26 40.24 9.49
CA LEU A 1027 7.19 40.40 10.61
C LEU A 1027 6.68 39.69 11.85
N ASN A 1028 5.49 40.03 12.33
CA ASN A 1028 4.97 39.45 13.57
C ASN A 1028 4.83 37.93 13.53
N ARG A 1029 4.45 37.35 12.39
CA ARG A 1029 4.25 35.89 12.28
C ARG A 1029 5.56 35.12 12.19
N VAL A 1030 6.61 35.75 11.66
CA VAL A 1030 7.94 35.13 11.50
C VAL A 1030 8.85 35.41 12.69
N THR A 1031 8.72 36.56 13.38
CA THR A 1031 9.62 36.98 14.48
C THR A 1031 9.02 36.83 15.89
N ALA A 1032 7.78 36.38 16.05
CA ALA A 1032 7.17 36.23 17.38
C ALA A 1032 7.91 35.20 18.27
N GLU A 1033 8.07 35.48 19.56
CA GLU A 1033 8.73 34.55 20.49
C GLU A 1033 7.89 33.26 20.68
N ARG A 1034 8.55 32.09 20.60
CA ARG A 1034 7.90 30.76 20.68
C ARG A 1034 6.83 30.52 19.60
N ASN A 1035 6.99 31.13 18.43
CA ASN A 1035 5.99 31.08 17.37
C ASN A 1035 5.92 29.71 16.66
N LEU A 1036 4.87 29.56 15.84
CA LEU A 1036 4.60 28.37 15.04
C LEU A 1036 5.68 28.13 13.96
N PHE A 1037 6.23 29.22 13.42
CA PHE A 1037 7.20 29.21 12.33
C PHE A 1037 8.55 28.61 12.78
N ASP A 1038 9.09 29.08 13.90
CA ASP A 1038 10.29 28.55 14.56
C ASP A 1038 10.19 27.06 14.83
N ARG A 1039 9.03 26.60 15.33
CA ARG A 1039 8.80 25.19 15.61
C ARG A 1039 8.89 24.36 14.33
N VAL A 1040 8.20 24.76 13.27
CA VAL A 1040 8.18 24.02 12.01
C VAL A 1040 9.54 24.03 11.30
N VAL A 1041 10.24 25.16 11.25
CA VAL A 1041 11.59 25.25 10.68
C VAL A 1041 12.57 24.33 11.43
N ASN A 1042 12.43 24.23 12.76
CA ASN A 1042 13.28 23.36 13.58
C ASN A 1042 12.95 21.86 13.46
N LEU A 1043 11.76 21.48 12.96
CA LEU A 1043 11.41 20.07 12.74
C LEU A 1043 12.19 19.41 11.59
N ARG A 1044 12.82 20.21 10.70
CA ARG A 1044 13.60 19.72 9.54
C ARG A 1044 12.88 18.64 8.72
N LEU A 1045 11.59 18.83 8.46
CA LEU A 1045 10.78 17.89 7.69
C LEU A 1045 11.23 17.86 6.22
N PRO A 1046 11.36 16.68 5.58
CA PRO A 1046 11.72 16.57 4.18
C PRO A 1046 10.62 17.16 3.29
N GLY A 1047 10.99 18.14 2.45
CA GLY A 1047 10.07 18.93 1.61
C GLY A 1047 9.83 20.38 2.07
N LEU A 1048 10.39 20.82 3.21
CA LEU A 1048 10.34 22.22 3.68
C LEU A 1048 11.72 22.91 3.64
N GLU A 1049 12.66 22.44 2.83
CA GLU A 1049 14.05 22.90 2.85
C GLU A 1049 14.22 24.38 2.48
N SER A 1050 13.29 24.96 1.69
CA SER A 1050 13.30 26.38 1.32
C SER A 1050 12.72 27.30 2.39
N VAL A 1051 11.95 26.76 3.35
CA VAL A 1051 11.26 27.53 4.40
C VAL A 1051 12.25 27.88 5.51
N ASP A 1052 12.67 29.14 5.57
CA ASP A 1052 13.64 29.65 6.53
C ASP A 1052 13.41 31.15 6.83
N HIS A 1053 13.93 31.63 7.96
CA HIS A 1053 13.83 33.05 8.38
C HIS A 1053 14.51 34.00 7.38
N TYR A 1054 15.67 33.61 6.85
CA TYR A 1054 16.50 34.50 6.03
C TYR A 1054 15.79 35.05 4.77
N PRO A 1055 15.25 34.22 3.84
CA PRO A 1055 14.74 34.73 2.55
C PRO A 1055 13.57 35.71 2.68
N ILE A 1056 12.71 35.52 3.68
CA ILE A 1056 11.52 36.35 3.88
C ILE A 1056 11.82 37.64 4.66
N LEU A 1057 12.57 37.56 5.77
CA LEU A 1057 12.87 38.73 6.61
C LEU A 1057 13.78 39.73 5.89
N VAL A 1058 14.73 39.25 5.10
CA VAL A 1058 15.63 40.11 4.31
C VAL A 1058 14.86 40.88 3.23
N ALA A 1059 13.84 40.29 2.60
CA ALA A 1059 13.01 40.97 1.61
C ALA A 1059 12.17 42.09 2.24
N VAL A 1060 11.56 41.82 3.40
CA VAL A 1060 10.80 42.80 4.19
C VAL A 1060 11.71 43.95 4.65
N THR A 1061 12.90 43.61 5.15
CA THR A 1061 13.89 44.60 5.61
C THR A 1061 14.31 45.54 4.48
N GLY A 1062 14.56 45.02 3.28
CA GLY A 1062 14.88 45.84 2.11
C GLY A 1062 13.80 46.85 1.74
N ILE A 1063 12.53 46.45 1.82
CA ILE A 1063 11.39 47.36 1.60
C ILE A 1063 11.35 48.47 2.67
N LEU A 1064 11.50 48.10 3.95
CA LEU A 1064 11.44 49.04 5.06
C LEU A 1064 12.60 50.04 5.05
N VAL A 1065 13.82 49.57 4.84
CA VAL A 1065 15.02 50.43 4.71
C VAL A 1065 14.82 51.43 3.57
N ARG A 1066 14.27 50.99 2.43
CA ARG A 1066 14.07 51.87 1.29
C ARG A 1066 13.08 53.01 1.58
N ILE A 1067 11.96 52.75 2.27
CA ILE A 1067 10.93 53.76 2.54
C ILE A 1067 11.21 54.62 3.80
N LEU A 1068 11.99 54.10 4.76
CA LEU A 1068 12.25 54.77 6.05
C LEU A 1068 13.64 55.43 6.14
N VAL A 1069 14.62 54.99 5.34
CA VAL A 1069 16.00 55.49 5.43
C VAL A 1069 16.43 56.17 4.15
N ASP A 1070 16.26 55.51 3.00
CA ASP A 1070 16.84 55.97 1.73
C ASP A 1070 15.97 57.01 0.96
N CYS A 1071 14.91 57.56 1.59
CA CYS A 1071 13.96 58.50 0.95
C CYS A 1071 14.01 59.93 1.52
N GLU A 1072 13.36 60.88 0.84
CA GLU A 1072 13.25 62.27 1.29
C GLU A 1072 12.49 62.39 2.62
N ARG A 1073 12.91 63.32 3.50
CA ARG A 1073 12.39 63.48 4.88
C ARG A 1073 10.87 63.54 4.99
N GLN A 1074 10.19 64.18 4.04
CA GLN A 1074 8.72 64.32 4.06
C GLN A 1074 8.01 63.00 3.75
N GLY A 1075 8.56 62.16 2.86
CA GLY A 1075 8.05 60.82 2.57
C GLY A 1075 8.30 59.85 3.72
N VAL A 1076 9.48 59.94 4.35
CA VAL A 1076 9.87 59.11 5.49
C VAL A 1076 8.93 59.30 6.69
N SER A 1077 8.61 60.54 7.06
CA SER A 1077 7.68 60.82 8.17
C SER A 1077 6.26 60.28 7.91
N ARG A 1078 5.78 60.36 6.65
CA ARG A 1078 4.48 59.77 6.25
C ARG A 1078 4.51 58.25 6.32
N ALA A 1079 5.56 57.61 5.82
CA ALA A 1079 5.72 56.16 5.87
C ALA A 1079 5.79 55.66 7.32
N ALA A 1080 6.55 56.34 8.19
CA ALA A 1080 6.60 56.05 9.61
C ALA A 1080 5.23 56.18 10.28
N SER A 1081 4.51 57.28 10.03
CA SER A 1081 3.16 57.49 10.58
C SER A 1081 2.19 56.38 10.16
N VAL A 1082 2.20 55.97 8.88
CA VAL A 1082 1.35 54.87 8.38
C VAL A 1082 1.73 53.54 9.02
N LEU A 1083 3.03 53.23 9.11
CA LEU A 1083 3.53 51.99 9.71
C LEU A 1083 3.20 51.89 11.20
N LEU A 1084 3.38 52.97 11.96
CA LEU A 1084 3.11 53.05 13.40
C LEU A 1084 1.61 53.09 13.74
N SER A 1085 0.78 53.58 12.80
CA SER A 1085 -0.68 53.60 12.99
C SER A 1085 -1.35 52.24 12.83
N ASP A 1086 -0.63 51.25 12.30
CA ASP A 1086 -1.15 49.89 12.10
C ASP A 1086 -1.13 49.12 13.44
N PRO A 1087 -2.26 48.52 13.88
CA PRO A 1087 -2.34 47.81 15.16
C PRO A 1087 -1.43 46.58 15.27
N CYS A 1088 -0.98 46.03 14.14
CA CYS A 1088 -0.04 44.91 14.13
C CYS A 1088 1.41 45.40 14.18
N PHE A 1089 1.71 46.70 14.28
CA PHE A 1089 3.10 47.12 14.43
C PHE A 1089 3.65 46.75 15.81
N GLN A 1090 4.78 46.03 15.84
CA GLN A 1090 5.54 45.76 17.06
C GLN A 1090 7.00 46.14 16.84
N LEU A 1091 7.51 47.08 17.65
CA LEU A 1091 8.91 47.53 17.57
C LEU A 1091 9.89 46.36 17.84
N HIS A 1092 9.49 45.41 18.70
CA HIS A 1092 10.26 44.21 19.00
C HIS A 1092 10.53 43.33 17.77
N SER A 1093 9.61 43.25 16.82
CA SER A 1093 9.80 42.48 15.58
C SER A 1093 10.96 43.01 14.74
N ILE A 1094 11.29 44.30 14.86
CA ILE A 1094 12.44 44.94 14.20
C ILE A 1094 13.72 44.72 15.00
N GLN A 1095 13.66 44.75 16.34
CA GLN A 1095 14.80 44.42 17.22
C GLN A 1095 15.26 42.97 17.04
N HIS A 1096 14.32 42.06 16.81
CA HIS A 1096 14.61 40.65 16.52
C HIS A 1096 15.49 40.46 15.28
N LEU A 1097 15.42 41.35 14.28
CA LEU A 1097 16.27 41.27 13.09
C LEU A 1097 17.77 41.39 13.43
N LEU A 1098 18.11 42.11 14.50
CA LEU A 1098 19.47 42.28 15.00
C LEU A 1098 19.83 41.21 16.06
N GLY A 1099 18.87 40.41 16.52
CA GLY A 1099 19.09 39.37 17.54
C GLY A 1099 19.07 39.88 18.98
N GLU A 1100 18.48 41.04 19.23
CA GLU A 1100 18.25 41.58 20.58
C GLU A 1100 16.96 40.98 21.19
N GLY A 1101 17.10 39.95 22.04
CA GLY A 1101 16.00 39.43 22.89
C GLY A 1101 16.07 40.01 24.30
N GLU A 1102 14.93 40.19 24.98
CA GLU A 1102 14.87 40.79 26.32
C GLU A 1102 15.78 40.07 27.34
N THR A 1103 16.84 40.73 27.81
CA THR A 1103 17.37 40.49 29.15
C THR A 1103 16.46 41.19 30.16
N SER A 1104 15.39 40.53 30.61
CA SER A 1104 14.56 41.05 31.69
C SER A 1104 15.17 40.69 33.07
N PRO A 1105 15.36 41.63 34.03
CA PRO A 1105 16.09 41.40 35.30
C PRO A 1105 15.35 40.62 36.40
N ALA A 1106 14.28 39.87 36.07
CA ALA A 1106 13.33 39.37 37.07
C ALA A 1106 13.41 37.87 37.39
N ALA A 1107 14.40 37.13 36.87
CA ALA A 1107 14.54 35.68 37.10
C ALA A 1107 15.59 35.31 38.18
N ALA A 1108 15.75 36.16 39.21
CA ALA A 1108 16.76 35.97 40.25
C ALA A 1108 16.16 35.76 41.65
N VAL A 1109 15.19 34.86 41.85
CA VAL A 1109 14.87 34.35 43.20
C VAL A 1109 14.29 32.93 43.14
N LEU A 1110 15.09 31.93 43.57
CA LEU A 1110 14.75 30.70 44.36
C LEU A 1110 15.67 29.49 43.99
N PRO A 1111 15.93 28.56 44.93
CA PRO A 1111 17.30 28.32 45.41
C PRO A 1111 18.00 27.05 44.89
N GLN A 1112 19.33 27.09 44.98
CA GLN A 1112 20.32 26.02 44.78
C GLN A 1112 20.10 24.88 45.80
N THR A 1113 20.16 23.57 45.46
CA THR A 1113 21.33 22.66 45.35
C THR A 1113 20.82 21.20 45.49
N PRO A 1114 21.62 20.09 45.33
CA PRO A 1114 23.06 20.01 45.00
C PRO A 1114 23.45 19.01 43.87
N ALA A 1115 24.72 19.16 43.49
CA ALA A 1115 25.61 18.37 42.65
C ALA A 1115 25.39 16.84 42.51
N VAL A 1116 25.58 16.35 41.27
CA VAL A 1116 26.03 14.98 40.96
C VAL A 1116 27.12 15.04 39.87
N HIS A 1117 28.03 14.08 39.94
CA HIS A 1117 29.41 13.98 39.43
C HIS A 1117 29.66 14.15 37.91
N PRO A 1118 30.90 14.51 37.53
CA PRO A 1118 31.33 14.62 36.13
C PRO A 1118 31.76 13.25 35.58
N GLY A 1119 31.12 12.79 34.50
CA GLY A 1119 31.59 11.62 33.77
C GLY A 1119 30.51 10.90 32.95
N ASP A 1120 29.91 11.58 31.98
CA ASP A 1120 29.23 10.92 30.85
C ASP A 1120 29.21 11.87 29.63
N PRO A 1121 29.71 11.47 28.45
CA PRO A 1121 29.59 12.25 27.23
C PRO A 1121 28.25 11.92 26.56
N ALA A 1122 27.15 12.47 27.09
CA ALA A 1122 25.85 12.42 26.45
C ALA A 1122 25.23 13.82 26.36
N ALA A 1123 24.89 14.20 25.13
CA ALA A 1123 24.05 15.33 24.75
C ALA A 1123 24.44 16.71 25.29
N ALA A 1124 25.26 17.43 24.52
CA ALA A 1124 25.24 18.89 24.57
C ALA A 1124 23.80 19.37 24.32
N PRO A 1125 23.20 20.22 25.17
CA PRO A 1125 21.91 20.81 24.86
C PRO A 1125 22.10 21.68 23.62
N ALA A 1126 21.29 21.43 22.59
CA ALA A 1126 21.31 22.22 21.37
C ALA A 1126 21.00 23.68 21.73
N GLU A 1127 22.03 24.53 21.78
CA GLU A 1127 21.87 25.97 21.86
C GLU A 1127 20.96 26.43 20.72
N ARG A 1128 19.77 26.93 21.06
CA ARG A 1128 18.85 27.57 20.12
C ARG A 1128 19.55 28.80 19.54
N LYS A 1129 20.01 28.69 18.28
CA LYS A 1129 20.52 29.85 17.54
C LYS A 1129 19.33 30.67 17.03
N HIS A 1130 19.09 31.81 17.66
CA HIS A 1130 18.15 32.81 17.16
C HIS A 1130 18.66 33.40 15.83
N PHE A 1131 17.73 33.76 14.93
CA PHE A 1131 18.04 34.46 13.69
C PHE A 1131 18.63 35.83 14.00
N SER A 1132 19.70 36.22 13.30
CA SER A 1132 20.27 37.57 13.38
C SER A 1132 20.93 37.93 12.05
N LEU A 1133 20.69 39.16 11.58
CA LEU A 1133 21.32 39.70 10.38
C LEU A 1133 22.85 39.81 10.54
N HIS A 1134 23.37 40.01 11.76
CA HIS A 1134 24.82 40.07 12.03
C HIS A 1134 25.54 38.76 11.70
N ALA A 1135 24.82 37.63 11.76
CA ALA A 1135 25.38 36.31 11.52
C ALA A 1135 25.33 35.86 10.05
N CYS A 1136 24.90 36.72 9.13
CA CYS A 1136 24.60 36.37 7.75
C CYS A 1136 25.66 36.88 6.75
N GLU A 1137 26.37 35.97 6.06
CA GLU A 1137 27.50 36.29 5.15
C GLU A 1137 27.17 37.23 3.96
N TYR A 1138 25.90 37.37 3.59
CA TYR A 1138 25.48 38.14 2.41
C TYR A 1138 24.97 39.55 2.73
N ILE A 1139 24.95 39.93 4.01
CA ILE A 1139 24.61 41.29 4.46
C ILE A 1139 25.90 42.12 4.53
N SER A 1140 25.89 43.31 3.94
CA SER A 1140 27.02 44.24 3.99
C SER A 1140 26.95 45.12 5.24
N LEU A 1141 28.09 45.63 5.70
CA LEU A 1141 28.17 46.54 6.85
C LEU A 1141 27.34 47.81 6.65
N GLU A 1142 27.22 48.31 5.42
CA GLU A 1142 26.39 49.47 5.08
C GLU A 1142 24.89 49.15 5.25
N GLU A 1143 24.45 47.98 4.79
CA GLU A 1143 23.07 47.51 4.96
C GLU A 1143 22.70 47.32 6.43
N GLU A 1144 23.63 46.79 7.23
CA GLU A 1144 23.47 46.62 8.68
C GLU A 1144 23.29 47.97 9.39
N GLN A 1145 24.16 48.95 9.09
CA GLN A 1145 24.04 50.32 9.61
C GLN A 1145 22.70 50.98 9.25
N LYS A 1146 22.16 50.71 8.06
CA LYS A 1146 20.84 51.22 7.66
C LYS A 1146 19.71 50.62 8.50
N VAL A 1147 19.81 49.35 8.90
CA VAL A 1147 18.83 48.71 9.80
C VAL A 1147 18.90 49.33 11.20
N GLU A 1148 20.09 49.60 11.72
CA GLU A 1148 20.26 50.29 13.01
C GLU A 1148 19.69 51.71 12.97
N GLN A 1149 19.95 52.47 11.88
CA GLN A 1149 19.38 53.80 11.67
C GLN A 1149 17.85 53.76 11.62
N MET A 1150 17.29 52.77 10.91
CA MET A 1150 15.84 52.56 10.83
C MET A 1150 15.24 52.27 12.21
N LEU A 1151 15.87 51.40 13.01
CA LEU A 1151 15.42 51.07 14.36
C LEU A 1151 15.47 52.29 15.28
N ALA A 1152 16.56 53.06 15.24
CA ALA A 1152 16.70 54.29 16.03
C ALA A 1152 15.62 55.32 15.67
N PHE A 1153 15.37 55.51 14.38
CA PHE A 1153 14.33 56.42 13.88
C PHE A 1153 12.92 56.00 14.33
N LEU A 1154 12.54 54.74 14.12
CA LEU A 1154 11.23 54.23 14.53
C LEU A 1154 11.02 54.24 16.05
N THR A 1155 12.08 54.05 16.84
CA THR A 1155 12.01 54.13 18.30
C THR A 1155 11.66 55.55 18.77
N ILE A 1156 12.19 56.58 18.10
CA ILE A 1156 11.89 57.99 18.40
C ILE A 1156 10.44 58.32 18.02
N GLU A 1157 10.05 57.98 16.79
CA GLU A 1157 8.69 58.25 16.28
C GLU A 1157 7.62 57.49 17.08
N SER A 1158 7.88 56.24 17.49
CA SER A 1158 6.97 55.46 18.34
C SER A 1158 6.74 56.10 19.71
N LYS A 1159 7.79 56.65 20.35
CA LYS A 1159 7.66 57.39 21.62
C LYS A 1159 6.83 58.67 21.45
N GLN A 1160 7.00 59.38 20.34
CA GLN A 1160 6.23 60.59 20.03
C GLN A 1160 4.75 60.27 19.76
N ALA A 1161 4.47 59.19 19.02
CA ALA A 1161 3.12 58.71 18.77
C ALA A 1161 2.42 58.29 20.09
N ALA A 1162 3.09 57.53 20.95
CA ALA A 1162 2.55 57.10 22.25
C ALA A 1162 2.17 58.30 23.16
N ALA A 1163 2.96 59.38 23.15
CA ALA A 1163 2.66 60.60 23.91
C ALA A 1163 1.42 61.37 23.41
N SER A 1164 1.01 61.15 22.16
CA SER A 1164 -0.13 61.84 21.52
C SER A 1164 -1.48 61.12 21.61
N THR A 1165 -1.52 59.87 22.11
CA THR A 1165 -2.68 58.97 21.97
C THR A 1165 -3.37 58.56 23.29
N ALA A 1166 -3.08 59.21 24.43
CA ALA A 1166 -3.71 58.87 25.71
C ALA A 1166 -5.18 59.36 25.79
N PRO A 1167 -6.19 58.48 25.92
CA PRO A 1167 -7.59 58.88 26.08
C PRO A 1167 -7.91 59.23 27.54
N THR A 1168 -8.77 60.24 27.76
CA THR A 1168 -9.14 60.76 29.09
C THR A 1168 -10.38 60.10 29.73
N SER A 1169 -11.06 59.14 29.09
CA SER A 1169 -12.25 58.42 29.64
C SER A 1169 -12.63 57.17 28.83
N GLU A 1170 -13.09 56.09 29.50
CA GLU A 1170 -13.57 54.84 28.88
C GLU A 1170 -14.82 55.02 27.98
N GLU A 1171 -15.67 56.00 28.28
CA GLU A 1171 -16.90 56.26 27.50
C GLU A 1171 -16.62 56.87 26.12
N ASP A 1172 -15.40 57.36 25.90
CA ASP A 1172 -14.99 57.96 24.63
C ASP A 1172 -14.27 56.97 23.71
N LEU A 1173 -14.11 55.72 24.14
CA LEU A 1173 -13.44 54.67 23.37
C LEU A 1173 -14.34 54.09 22.28
N CYS A 1174 -13.73 53.76 21.14
CA CYS A 1174 -14.40 53.16 20.02
C CYS A 1174 -14.93 51.77 20.39
N PRO A 1175 -16.23 51.50 20.18
CA PRO A 1175 -16.84 50.22 20.58
C PRO A 1175 -16.36 49.02 19.73
N ILE A 1176 -15.55 49.24 18.70
CA ILE A 1176 -15.00 48.17 17.85
C ILE A 1176 -13.61 47.74 18.32
N CYS A 1177 -12.72 48.70 18.61
CA CYS A 1177 -11.34 48.38 19.00
C CYS A 1177 -11.03 48.62 20.47
N TYR A 1178 -11.91 49.32 21.22
CA TYR A 1178 -11.72 49.73 22.62
C TYR A 1178 -10.39 50.44 22.91
N ALA A 1179 -9.66 50.87 21.88
CA ALA A 1179 -8.30 51.40 22.01
C ALA A 1179 -8.18 52.86 21.57
N HIS A 1180 -9.01 53.30 20.61
CA HIS A 1180 -8.98 54.64 20.05
C HIS A 1180 -10.26 55.40 20.37
N SER A 1181 -10.20 56.72 20.52
CA SER A 1181 -11.40 57.52 20.74
C SER A 1181 -12.36 57.51 19.54
N ILE A 1182 -13.66 57.62 19.79
CA ILE A 1182 -14.67 57.75 18.74
C ILE A 1182 -14.40 59.03 17.94
N SER A 1183 -14.24 58.89 16.62
CA SER A 1183 -13.81 60.00 15.75
C SER A 1183 -14.52 60.05 14.39
N ALA A 1184 -15.46 59.14 14.14
CA ALA A 1184 -16.20 59.04 12.88
C ALA A 1184 -17.69 58.70 13.12
N VAL A 1185 -18.58 59.26 12.29
CA VAL A 1185 -20.03 59.04 12.24
C VAL A 1185 -20.43 58.56 10.84
N PHE A 1186 -21.28 57.53 10.76
CA PHE A 1186 -21.71 56.94 9.48
C PHE A 1186 -23.03 57.54 8.99
N LYS A 1187 -23.16 57.82 7.70
CA LYS A 1187 -24.42 58.27 7.06
C LYS A 1187 -25.09 57.12 6.30
N PRO A 1188 -26.43 56.96 6.36
CA PRO A 1188 -27.40 57.78 7.10
C PRO A 1188 -27.64 57.32 8.57
N CYS A 1189 -27.10 56.18 9.00
CA CYS A 1189 -27.50 55.52 10.25
C CYS A 1189 -26.93 56.13 11.55
N SER A 1190 -26.05 57.12 11.46
CA SER A 1190 -25.47 57.90 12.58
C SER A 1190 -24.70 57.11 13.64
N HIS A 1191 -24.39 55.84 13.39
CA HIS A 1191 -23.52 55.04 14.25
C HIS A 1191 -22.08 55.56 14.24
N LYS A 1192 -21.35 55.28 15.31
CA LYS A 1192 -20.03 55.88 15.57
C LYS A 1192 -18.94 54.83 15.78
N SER A 1193 -17.73 55.12 15.31
CA SER A 1193 -16.50 54.39 15.65
C SER A 1193 -15.29 55.32 15.57
N CYS A 1194 -14.08 54.81 15.83
CA CYS A 1194 -12.87 55.51 15.39
C CYS A 1194 -12.74 55.41 13.85
N LYS A 1195 -12.03 56.38 13.27
CA LYS A 1195 -11.80 56.48 11.81
C LYS A 1195 -11.01 55.28 11.27
N ALA A 1196 -10.10 54.73 12.09
CA ALA A 1196 -9.32 53.54 11.74
C ALA A 1196 -10.21 52.30 11.49
N CYS A 1197 -11.12 51.98 12.42
CA CYS A 1197 -11.98 50.81 12.28
C CYS A 1197 -12.94 50.92 11.08
N ILE A 1198 -13.59 52.08 10.89
CA ILE A 1198 -14.53 52.25 9.78
C ILE A 1198 -13.84 52.24 8.42
N ASN A 1199 -12.67 52.86 8.30
CA ASN A 1199 -11.91 52.83 7.05
C ASN A 1199 -11.47 51.41 6.70
N GLN A 1200 -11.03 50.62 7.69
CA GLN A 1200 -10.67 49.22 7.48
C GLN A 1200 -11.86 48.37 7.01
N HIS A 1201 -13.05 48.63 7.54
CA HIS A 1201 -14.26 47.90 7.17
C HIS A 1201 -14.76 48.26 5.78
N LEU A 1202 -14.78 49.55 5.44
CA LEU A 1202 -15.18 50.04 4.11
C LEU A 1202 -14.27 49.55 2.98
N MET A 1203 -13.05 49.08 3.29
CA MET A 1203 -12.20 48.42 2.30
C MET A 1203 -12.76 47.08 1.81
N ASN A 1204 -13.53 46.37 2.64
CA ASN A 1204 -14.02 45.02 2.35
C ASN A 1204 -15.55 44.92 2.29
N ASN A 1205 -16.28 45.81 2.98
CA ASN A 1205 -17.74 45.76 3.09
C ASN A 1205 -18.32 47.18 3.21
N LYS A 1206 -19.37 47.47 2.43
CA LYS A 1206 -20.00 48.81 2.37
C LYS A 1206 -21.13 49.03 3.38
N ASP A 1207 -21.46 48.03 4.20
CA ASP A 1207 -22.57 48.09 5.16
C ASP A 1207 -22.11 48.44 6.58
N CYS A 1208 -22.93 49.15 7.34
CA CYS A 1208 -22.65 49.52 8.73
C CYS A 1208 -22.44 48.30 9.63
N PHE A 1209 -21.43 48.34 10.51
CA PHE A 1209 -21.15 47.29 11.51
C PHE A 1209 -22.39 46.88 12.32
N PHE A 1210 -23.17 47.88 12.72
CA PHE A 1210 -24.20 47.75 13.74
C PHE A 1210 -25.56 47.42 13.14
N CYS A 1211 -25.99 48.17 12.13
CA CYS A 1211 -27.33 48.03 11.55
C CYS A 1211 -27.37 47.46 10.14
N LYS A 1212 -26.22 47.12 9.56
CA LYS A 1212 -26.09 46.60 8.18
C LYS A 1212 -26.67 47.50 7.08
N ALA A 1213 -27.02 48.75 7.37
CA ALA A 1213 -27.41 49.72 6.36
C ALA A 1213 -26.19 50.14 5.54
N THR A 1214 -26.34 50.23 4.22
CA THR A 1214 -25.27 50.67 3.32
C THR A 1214 -24.82 52.10 3.63
N ILE A 1215 -23.53 52.27 3.86
CA ILE A 1215 -22.92 53.54 4.26
C ILE A 1215 -22.70 54.40 3.02
N THR A 1216 -23.34 55.56 2.98
CA THR A 1216 -23.22 56.53 1.88
C THR A 1216 -22.14 57.59 2.12
N GLY A 1217 -21.66 57.71 3.36
CA GLY A 1217 -20.57 58.62 3.72
C GLY A 1217 -20.13 58.46 5.18
N VAL A 1218 -18.90 58.91 5.48
CA VAL A 1218 -18.33 58.94 6.83
C VAL A 1218 -17.89 60.37 7.13
N GLU A 1219 -18.40 60.94 8.22
CA GLU A 1219 -18.10 62.31 8.67
C GLU A 1219 -17.25 62.28 9.94
N ASP A 1220 -16.38 63.28 10.11
CA ASP A 1220 -15.56 63.42 11.32
C ASP A 1220 -16.43 63.79 12.52
N TYR A 1221 -16.20 63.08 13.63
CA TYR A 1221 -16.91 63.30 14.89
C TYR A 1221 -15.97 63.91 15.93
N SER A 1222 -16.31 65.11 16.39
CA SER A 1222 -15.66 65.77 17.51
C SER A 1222 -16.68 66.00 18.62
N LYS A 1223 -16.42 65.49 19.83
CA LYS A 1223 -17.25 65.74 21.02
C LYS A 1223 -17.17 67.25 21.36
N LYS A 1224 -18.30 67.95 21.44
CA LYS A 1224 -18.33 69.34 21.93
C LYS A 1224 -17.97 69.34 23.43
N PRO A 1225 -17.15 70.27 23.92
CA PRO A 1225 -16.86 70.37 25.35
C PRO A 1225 -18.14 70.69 26.11
N THR A 1226 -18.46 69.87 27.12
CA THR A 1226 -19.55 70.13 28.05
C THR A 1226 -19.18 71.31 28.94
N ALA A 1227 -19.98 72.39 28.91
CA ALA A 1227 -19.96 73.40 29.97
C ALA A 1227 -20.75 72.83 31.17
N SER A 1228 -20.07 72.73 32.32
CA SER A 1228 -20.55 72.36 33.68
C SER A 1228 -21.75 71.42 33.79
#